data_AF-A0A934GZY1-F1
#
_entry.id   AF-A0A934GZY1-F1
#
_cell.length_a   1.000
_cell.length_b   1.000
_cell.length_c   1.000
_cell.angle_alpha   90.00
_cell.angle_beta   90.00
_cell.angle_gamma   90.00
#
_symmetry.space_group_name_H-M   'P 1'
#
loop_
_entity.id
_entity.type
_entity.pdbx_description
1 polymer ?
#
loop_
_entity_poly.entity_id
_entity_poly.type
_entity_poly.pdbx_seq_one_letter_code
_entity_poly.pdbx_strand_id
1 'polypeptide(L)'
;MDTRHLSRHARDRFALESLRFADLSSARKVAAQINASAGDIYALGLIDEALRIVLTHNAPPAQMASAASFLDGRVGAAPVRATTLTFVSAFPTKPIYEDKLKPEEYLAPLRLPQNSENLGGVAHSAEGGGVRASLEELLLVNIHNSNPAAQPLVELFDDQPLEKTAYEKMIEGLGEFFGQRSEVKGRGESLIDMLRAPALASPYSLEGQLEYIIERWGTVLGEEFVTRLLRAMDFVREDVIRTQGHSEFQPTAEAPTYAGYPEYERYSPDKEWMPRLVLIAKNAYVWLDQLSKKYQRNISTLDQVPDEELDTLAQRGFTGLWLIGLWERSRASQKMKQRMGQEDAVASAYSLNSYDIANDLGGWGALENLRWRAWQRGIRLSADMVPNHMGIDSTWVIEHPDWFLSLDQPPYPSYTFDSENLMDHPNVGVILEDHYYNHSDASVVFKRFDRTTGDVRYIYHGNDGTSFPWNDTAQLNYLKAEVREAVIQTILHVARNFPIIRFDAAMTLAKKHVQRLWFPEPGAGGAIPSRAERGLTRSEFEAAMPEEFWREVVDRVAAEVPDTLLLAEAFWLMEGYFVRTLGMHRVYNSAFMHMLRDEDNAKYRMAIKNTLEFDARILQRYVNFMNNPDEKTAVEQFGKADKYFGVCVLLSTLPGLPMFGHGQVEGFHEKYGMEYRRAKWDETPDEGFVRYHEQIISPLLHRRRIFAGVDNFFLYDLFTPEGHVDENVFAYSNRFENERGLVIYHNKFADTRGRIKTSAAYLENGQLQQKSLADALELPNGQNDYVTFRDYVTNLEYIRSCREIREQGLYVELGAYKCHTFLDFRFVDGGEWRMVNEALNGAGVESVQAKWEEMFGVKEVVKSEVTEEESVKRKTKKPAVKKRAVKKPAIKKTAEKKADSKKPPEKKPAEKKPAKKKSASKKSTVKKSTTKAKSIKSPRKPAAKGKK
;
A
#
# COMPACT_ATOMS: atom_id res chain seq x y z
N MET A 1 -23.68 40.62 -9.38
CA MET A 1 -24.34 40.18 -10.63
C MET A 1 -25.72 39.65 -10.28
N ASP A 2 -26.61 39.51 -11.27
CA ASP A 2 -27.85 38.75 -11.10
C ASP A 2 -27.55 37.24 -11.00
N THR A 3 -28.43 36.48 -10.35
CA THR A 3 -28.21 35.07 -9.97
C THR A 3 -29.46 34.21 -10.19
N ARG A 4 -29.89 34.08 -11.45
CA ARG A 4 -31.15 33.44 -11.87
C ARG A 4 -30.98 32.12 -12.62
N HIS A 5 -30.13 31.23 -12.12
CA HIS A 5 -30.10 29.83 -12.56
C HIS A 5 -31.06 28.91 -11.78
N LEU A 6 -31.49 29.26 -10.57
CA LEU A 6 -32.38 28.41 -9.77
C LEU A 6 -33.86 28.57 -10.15
N SER A 7 -34.55 27.44 -10.30
CA SER A 7 -36.00 27.38 -10.46
C SER A 7 -36.72 27.83 -9.18
N ARG A 8 -37.93 28.40 -9.34
CA ARG A 8 -38.82 28.75 -8.22
C ARG A 8 -39.14 27.50 -7.39
N HIS A 9 -39.33 26.34 -8.04
CA HIS A 9 -39.54 25.06 -7.34
C HIS A 9 -38.37 24.71 -6.42
N ALA A 10 -37.12 24.83 -6.90
CA ALA A 10 -35.94 24.56 -6.09
C ALA A 10 -35.79 25.54 -4.91
N ARG A 11 -36.14 26.82 -5.11
CA ARG A 11 -36.17 27.80 -4.01
C ARG A 11 -37.24 27.45 -2.98
N ASP A 12 -38.46 27.16 -3.41
CA ASP A 12 -39.59 26.83 -2.53
C ASP A 12 -39.39 25.51 -1.77
N ARG A 13 -38.76 24.52 -2.39
CA ARG A 13 -38.54 23.18 -1.82
C ARG A 13 -37.30 23.07 -0.94
N PHE A 14 -36.22 23.80 -1.27
CA PHE A 14 -34.91 23.67 -0.62
C PHE A 14 -34.40 24.96 0.04
N ALA A 15 -35.21 26.02 0.11
CA ALA A 15 -34.87 27.33 0.69
C ALA A 15 -33.57 27.95 0.12
N LEU A 16 -33.21 27.61 -1.11
CA LEU A 16 -31.90 27.90 -1.69
C LEU A 16 -31.90 29.21 -2.50
N GLU A 17 -31.07 30.19 -2.13
CA GLU A 17 -31.00 31.46 -2.86
C GLU A 17 -30.15 31.38 -4.15
N SER A 18 -29.02 30.66 -4.14
CA SER A 18 -28.15 30.44 -5.32
C SER A 18 -27.22 29.22 -5.14
N LEU A 19 -26.58 28.76 -6.23
CA LEU A 19 -25.49 27.77 -6.20
C LEU A 19 -24.10 28.39 -5.90
N ARG A 20 -24.05 29.63 -5.41
CA ARG A 20 -22.78 30.27 -5.01
C ARG A 20 -22.58 30.10 -3.51
N PHE A 21 -21.74 29.14 -3.15
CA PHE A 21 -21.37 28.85 -1.77
C PHE A 21 -20.07 29.57 -1.41
N ALA A 22 -19.99 30.10 -0.18
CA ALA A 22 -18.76 30.69 0.34
C ALA A 22 -17.71 29.62 0.73
N ASP A 23 -18.19 28.44 1.12
CA ASP A 23 -17.40 27.29 1.57
C ASP A 23 -18.14 25.97 1.24
N LEU A 24 -17.44 24.83 1.32
CA LEU A 24 -18.04 23.52 1.09
C LEU A 24 -18.96 23.11 2.25
N SER A 25 -18.72 23.54 3.50
CA SER A 25 -19.67 23.38 4.61
C SER A 25 -21.09 23.85 4.27
N SER A 26 -21.22 24.98 3.58
CA SER A 26 -22.48 25.53 3.10
C SER A 26 -23.10 24.68 1.99
N ALA A 27 -22.29 24.18 1.06
CA ALA A 27 -22.75 23.24 0.03
C ALA A 27 -23.19 21.89 0.65
N ARG A 28 -22.46 21.32 1.61
CA ARG A 28 -22.82 20.07 2.32
C ARG A 28 -24.20 20.17 3.02
N LYS A 29 -24.54 21.33 3.59
CA LYS A 29 -25.85 21.57 4.22
C LYS A 29 -27.00 21.49 3.20
N VAL A 30 -26.80 22.02 2.00
CA VAL A 30 -27.78 21.97 0.90
C VAL A 30 -27.81 20.59 0.24
N ALA A 31 -26.65 19.97 0.03
CA ALA A 31 -26.49 18.62 -0.48
C ALA A 31 -27.27 17.58 0.34
N ALA A 32 -27.23 17.70 1.67
CA ALA A 32 -28.00 16.87 2.58
C ALA A 32 -29.53 17.07 2.47
N GLN A 33 -30.00 18.27 2.13
CA GLN A 33 -31.42 18.57 1.93
C GLN A 33 -31.95 18.04 0.58
N ILE A 34 -31.12 18.05 -0.47
CA ILE A 34 -31.51 17.61 -1.82
C ILE A 34 -31.11 16.14 -2.12
N ASN A 35 -30.39 15.49 -1.20
CA ASN A 35 -29.85 14.13 -1.33
C ASN A 35 -28.96 13.95 -2.59
N ALA A 36 -27.91 14.77 -2.70
CA ALA A 36 -26.92 14.69 -3.77
C ALA A 36 -25.48 14.93 -3.25
N SER A 37 -24.48 14.80 -4.13
CA SER A 37 -23.06 15.06 -3.84
C SER A 37 -22.81 16.53 -3.54
N ALA A 38 -22.04 16.84 -2.49
CA ALA A 38 -21.70 18.21 -2.12
C ALA A 38 -20.60 18.77 -3.03
N GLY A 39 -19.64 17.91 -3.41
CA GLY A 39 -18.65 18.21 -4.44
C GLY A 39 -19.31 18.59 -5.77
N ASP A 40 -20.31 17.83 -6.22
CA ASP A 40 -20.97 18.05 -7.52
C ASP A 40 -21.74 19.38 -7.54
N ILE A 41 -22.49 19.68 -6.48
CA ILE A 41 -23.24 20.94 -6.35
C ILE A 41 -22.29 22.13 -6.34
N TYR A 42 -21.17 22.04 -5.62
CA TYR A 42 -20.16 23.11 -5.54
C TYR A 42 -19.43 23.28 -6.88
N ALA A 43 -19.04 22.18 -7.53
CA ALA A 43 -18.45 22.19 -8.86
C ALA A 43 -19.37 22.81 -9.92
N LEU A 44 -20.65 22.43 -9.93
CA LEU A 44 -21.64 22.99 -10.86
C LEU A 44 -21.86 24.49 -10.64
N GLY A 45 -21.85 24.95 -9.38
CA GLY A 45 -21.90 26.38 -9.04
C GLY A 45 -20.71 27.18 -9.58
N LEU A 46 -19.51 26.62 -9.58
CA LEU A 46 -18.34 27.26 -10.20
C LEU A 46 -18.34 27.16 -11.74
N ILE A 47 -18.90 26.09 -12.31
CA ILE A 47 -19.10 25.97 -13.77
C ILE A 47 -20.07 27.05 -14.25
N ASP A 48 -21.20 27.27 -13.56
CA ASP A 48 -22.12 28.39 -13.81
C ASP A 48 -21.41 29.76 -13.73
N GLU A 49 -20.58 29.98 -12.70
CA GLU A 49 -19.84 31.23 -12.55
C GLU A 49 -18.79 31.43 -13.66
N ALA A 50 -18.08 30.38 -14.08
CA ALA A 50 -17.15 30.41 -15.21
C ALA A 50 -17.85 30.70 -16.54
N LEU A 51 -18.97 30.01 -16.81
CA LEU A 51 -19.79 30.21 -18.01
C LEU A 51 -20.33 31.65 -18.08
N ARG A 52 -20.73 32.26 -16.95
CA ARG A 52 -21.12 33.67 -16.90
C ARG A 52 -19.98 34.64 -17.23
N ILE A 53 -18.77 34.37 -16.75
CA ILE A 53 -17.60 35.21 -17.06
C ILE A 53 -17.29 35.14 -18.56
N VAL A 54 -17.28 33.93 -19.15
CA VAL A 54 -17.08 33.72 -20.58
C VAL A 54 -18.20 34.35 -21.43
N LEU A 55 -19.46 34.18 -21.03
CA LEU A 55 -20.62 34.79 -21.69
C LEU A 55 -20.52 36.33 -21.66
N THR A 56 -20.21 36.92 -20.51
CA THR A 56 -20.07 38.38 -20.35
C THR A 56 -18.90 38.94 -21.16
N HIS A 57 -17.78 38.20 -21.26
CA HIS A 57 -16.61 38.60 -22.03
C HIS A 57 -16.86 38.59 -23.54
N ASN A 58 -17.64 37.63 -24.06
CA ASN A 58 -17.83 37.40 -25.49
C ASN A 58 -19.19 37.89 -26.04
N ALA A 59 -20.15 38.21 -25.18
CA ALA A 59 -21.43 38.83 -25.53
C ALA A 59 -21.75 40.00 -24.57
N PRO A 60 -20.99 41.11 -24.62
CA PRO A 60 -21.23 42.28 -23.77
C PRO A 60 -22.63 42.88 -23.99
N PRO A 61 -23.15 43.70 -23.06
CA PRO A 61 -24.57 44.07 -23.01
C PRO A 61 -25.22 44.56 -24.31
N ALA A 62 -24.51 45.35 -25.13
CA ALA A 62 -25.02 45.83 -26.43
C ALA A 62 -25.19 44.71 -27.48
N GLN A 63 -24.38 43.66 -27.41
CA GLN A 63 -24.49 42.48 -28.28
C GLN A 63 -25.66 41.59 -27.85
N MET A 64 -25.92 41.44 -26.56
CA MET A 64 -27.10 40.70 -26.07
C MET A 64 -28.40 41.48 -26.29
N ALA A 65 -28.38 42.82 -26.24
CA ALA A 65 -29.50 43.65 -26.71
C ALA A 65 -29.77 43.46 -28.22
N SER A 66 -28.70 43.38 -29.03
CA SER A 66 -28.82 43.04 -30.46
C SER A 66 -29.39 41.63 -30.69
N ALA A 67 -29.07 40.67 -29.83
CA ALA A 67 -29.62 39.31 -29.87
C ALA A 67 -31.13 39.30 -29.58
N ALA A 68 -31.59 40.09 -28.61
CA ALA A 68 -33.02 40.25 -28.31
C ALA A 68 -33.80 40.76 -29.53
N SER A 69 -33.32 41.81 -30.19
CA SER A 69 -33.95 42.34 -31.41
C SER A 69 -33.91 41.36 -32.60
N PHE A 70 -32.88 40.51 -32.68
CA PHE A 70 -32.84 39.43 -33.66
C PHE A 70 -33.91 38.37 -33.39
N LEU A 71 -34.08 37.94 -32.13
CA LEU A 71 -35.14 36.99 -31.75
C LEU A 71 -36.54 37.53 -32.03
N ASP A 72 -36.80 38.81 -31.74
CA ASP A 72 -38.09 39.45 -32.04
C ASP A 72 -38.44 39.39 -33.54
N GLY A 73 -37.44 39.50 -34.42
CA GLY A 73 -37.61 39.35 -35.87
C GLY A 73 -37.64 37.90 -36.37
N ARG A 74 -36.92 36.98 -35.71
CA ARG A 74 -36.73 35.57 -36.13
C ARG A 74 -37.81 34.61 -35.62
N VAL A 75 -38.33 34.87 -34.42
CA VAL A 75 -39.28 34.04 -33.67
C VAL A 75 -40.62 34.78 -33.47
N GLY A 76 -40.58 36.12 -33.45
CA GLY A 76 -41.74 36.99 -33.27
C GLY A 76 -41.85 37.52 -31.84
N ALA A 77 -41.95 38.85 -31.70
CA ALA A 77 -41.91 39.53 -30.41
C ALA A 77 -42.99 39.09 -29.40
N ALA A 78 -44.19 38.68 -29.85
CA ALA A 78 -45.23 38.18 -28.96
C ALA A 78 -44.86 36.79 -28.36
N PRO A 79 -44.48 35.77 -29.16
CA PRO A 79 -43.83 34.55 -28.66
C PRO A 79 -42.61 34.80 -27.76
N VAL A 80 -41.67 35.65 -28.15
CA VAL A 80 -40.46 35.95 -27.37
C VAL A 80 -40.81 36.53 -26.00
N ARG A 81 -41.73 37.51 -25.95
CA ARG A 81 -42.21 38.10 -24.70
C ARG A 81 -42.94 37.08 -23.82
N ALA A 82 -43.75 36.20 -24.40
CA ALA A 82 -44.45 35.15 -23.65
C ALA A 82 -43.49 34.14 -23.00
N THR A 83 -42.49 33.66 -23.76
CA THR A 83 -41.41 32.81 -23.22
C THR A 83 -40.66 33.52 -22.10
N THR A 84 -40.24 34.77 -22.32
CA THR A 84 -39.44 35.52 -21.35
C THR A 84 -40.22 35.81 -20.06
N LEU A 85 -41.53 36.07 -20.15
CA LEU A 85 -42.41 36.24 -18.99
C LEU A 85 -42.57 34.94 -18.20
N THR A 86 -42.74 33.81 -18.90
CA THR A 86 -42.78 32.47 -18.27
C THR A 86 -41.45 32.15 -17.59
N PHE A 87 -40.33 32.43 -18.26
CA PHE A 87 -38.99 32.26 -17.71
C PHE A 87 -38.77 33.09 -16.45
N VAL A 88 -39.07 34.39 -16.44
CA VAL A 88 -38.92 35.24 -15.25
C VAL A 88 -39.86 34.83 -14.11
N SER A 89 -41.00 34.20 -14.41
CA SER A 89 -41.91 33.65 -13.40
C SER A 89 -41.38 32.35 -12.77
N ALA A 90 -40.77 31.48 -13.59
CA ALA A 90 -40.19 30.19 -13.21
C ALA A 90 -38.76 30.30 -12.63
N PHE A 91 -37.98 31.32 -13.02
CA PHE A 91 -36.61 31.62 -12.58
C PHE A 91 -36.53 33.08 -12.09
N PRO A 92 -37.19 33.42 -10.95
CA PRO A 92 -37.38 34.81 -10.53
C PRO A 92 -36.10 35.45 -9.96
N THR A 93 -35.96 36.78 -10.11
CA THR A 93 -34.98 37.55 -9.32
C THR A 93 -35.41 37.55 -7.85
N LYS A 94 -34.52 37.91 -6.91
CA LYS A 94 -34.92 38.01 -5.49
C LYS A 94 -36.14 38.93 -5.27
N PRO A 95 -36.24 40.14 -5.87
CA PRO A 95 -37.45 40.95 -5.80
C PRO A 95 -38.72 40.32 -6.40
N ILE A 96 -38.61 39.46 -7.43
CA ILE A 96 -39.77 38.78 -8.07
C ILE A 96 -40.13 37.47 -7.34
N TYR A 97 -39.21 36.95 -6.53
CA TYR A 97 -39.44 35.84 -5.62
C TYR A 97 -40.13 36.31 -4.33
N GLU A 98 -39.73 37.48 -3.83
CA GLU A 98 -40.27 38.13 -2.62
C GLU A 98 -41.54 38.99 -2.89
N ASP A 99 -42.16 38.88 -4.06
CA ASP A 99 -43.32 39.66 -4.54
C ASP A 99 -43.17 41.21 -4.48
N LYS A 100 -41.93 41.72 -4.45
CA LYS A 100 -41.59 43.16 -4.42
C LYS A 100 -41.57 43.82 -5.80
N LEU A 101 -41.57 43.03 -6.88
CA LEU A 101 -41.59 43.48 -8.28
C LEU A 101 -42.30 42.43 -9.15
N LYS A 102 -43.16 42.83 -10.09
CA LYS A 102 -43.81 41.86 -10.97
C LYS A 102 -42.96 41.48 -12.19
N PRO A 103 -43.11 40.26 -12.75
CA PRO A 103 -42.45 39.85 -13.99
C PRO A 103 -42.68 40.80 -15.17
N GLU A 104 -43.89 41.36 -15.30
CA GLU A 104 -44.26 42.31 -16.37
C GLU A 104 -43.58 43.67 -16.19
N GLU A 105 -43.34 44.08 -14.94
CA GLU A 105 -42.70 45.35 -14.57
C GLU A 105 -41.17 45.24 -14.77
N TYR A 106 -40.57 44.09 -14.44
CA TYR A 106 -39.16 43.79 -14.69
C TYR A 106 -38.82 43.71 -16.19
N LEU A 107 -39.74 43.19 -17.01
CA LEU A 107 -39.59 43.08 -18.47
C LEU A 107 -40.10 44.32 -19.24
N ALA A 108 -40.52 45.37 -18.55
CA ALA A 108 -40.95 46.61 -19.19
C ALA A 108 -39.74 47.41 -19.74
N PRO A 109 -39.81 47.95 -20.97
CA PRO A 109 -38.85 48.96 -21.39
C PRO A 109 -39.01 50.21 -20.51
N LEU A 110 -37.90 50.69 -19.95
CA LEU A 110 -37.84 51.82 -19.02
C LEU A 110 -38.50 53.08 -19.59
N ARG A 111 -39.68 53.43 -19.07
CA ARG A 111 -40.22 54.79 -19.20
C ARG A 111 -39.50 55.67 -18.18
N LEU A 112 -38.54 56.45 -18.64
CA LEU A 112 -37.98 57.55 -17.84
C LEU A 112 -39.11 58.50 -17.42
N PRO A 113 -39.27 58.82 -16.11
CA PRO A 113 -40.14 59.90 -15.69
C PRO A 113 -39.61 61.22 -16.26
N GLN A 114 -40.46 62.06 -16.83
CA GLN A 114 -40.04 63.35 -17.41
C GLN A 114 -39.65 64.41 -16.35
N ASN A 115 -39.71 64.10 -15.05
CA ASN A 115 -39.23 64.95 -13.97
C ASN A 115 -38.82 64.10 -12.76
N SER A 116 -37.51 63.94 -12.53
CA SER A 116 -36.96 63.52 -11.22
C SER A 116 -35.46 63.84 -11.12
N GLU A 117 -35.11 65.11 -10.98
CA GLU A 117 -33.88 65.46 -10.26
C GLU A 117 -34.05 65.07 -8.78
N ASN A 118 -32.96 64.66 -8.12
CA ASN A 118 -32.91 64.18 -6.73
C ASN A 118 -33.57 62.80 -6.45
N LEU A 119 -32.93 61.72 -6.93
CA LEU A 119 -32.98 60.40 -6.28
C LEU A 119 -31.66 59.64 -6.53
N GLY A 120 -30.63 59.95 -5.74
CA GLY A 120 -29.34 59.26 -5.80
C GLY A 120 -29.44 57.87 -5.18
N GLY A 121 -29.29 56.80 -5.98
CA GLY A 121 -29.26 55.43 -5.44
C GLY A 121 -29.55 54.26 -6.38
N VAL A 122 -29.95 54.47 -7.65
CA VAL A 122 -30.27 53.36 -8.58
C VAL A 122 -29.61 53.56 -9.95
N ALA A 123 -28.35 53.12 -10.08
CA ALA A 123 -27.51 53.34 -11.28
C ALA A 123 -27.41 52.12 -12.22
N HIS A 124 -28.52 51.40 -12.46
CA HIS A 124 -28.55 50.17 -13.28
C HIS A 124 -29.78 50.13 -14.23
N SER A 125 -29.97 51.19 -15.04
CA SER A 125 -31.19 51.34 -15.85
C SER A 125 -31.00 52.14 -17.14
N ALA A 126 -30.21 51.61 -18.07
CA ALA A 126 -30.27 51.98 -19.50
C ALA A 126 -30.88 50.80 -20.28
N GLU A 127 -31.86 51.11 -21.14
CA GLU A 127 -32.51 50.26 -22.15
C GLU A 127 -32.61 48.73 -21.91
N GLY A 128 -33.82 48.24 -21.63
CA GLY A 128 -34.19 46.82 -21.78
C GLY A 128 -33.50 45.81 -20.84
N GLY A 129 -32.81 46.28 -19.80
CA GLY A 129 -31.93 45.46 -18.95
C GLY A 129 -32.52 44.14 -18.45
N GLY A 130 -33.79 44.11 -18.04
CA GLY A 130 -34.45 42.89 -17.55
C GLY A 130 -34.71 41.84 -18.63
N VAL A 131 -35.00 42.25 -19.87
CA VAL A 131 -35.12 41.33 -21.02
C VAL A 131 -33.75 40.74 -21.36
N ARG A 132 -32.74 41.61 -21.50
CA ARG A 132 -31.35 41.22 -21.80
C ARG A 132 -30.81 40.20 -20.80
N ALA A 133 -30.88 40.53 -19.51
CA ALA A 133 -30.43 39.66 -18.43
C ALA A 133 -31.28 38.38 -18.29
N SER A 134 -32.45 38.30 -18.92
CA SER A 134 -33.24 37.05 -18.95
C SER A 134 -32.83 36.13 -20.11
N LEU A 135 -32.34 36.66 -21.23
CA LEU A 135 -31.76 35.86 -22.31
C LEU A 135 -30.42 35.24 -21.91
N GLU A 136 -29.61 35.98 -21.14
CA GLU A 136 -28.35 35.48 -20.55
C GLU A 136 -28.60 34.25 -19.67
N GLU A 137 -29.60 34.32 -18.78
CA GLU A 137 -29.96 33.23 -17.87
C GLU A 137 -30.66 32.06 -18.57
N LEU A 138 -31.57 32.35 -19.51
CA LEU A 138 -32.29 31.34 -20.30
C LEU A 138 -31.33 30.49 -21.15
N LEU A 139 -30.25 31.08 -21.67
CA LEU A 139 -29.19 30.34 -22.34
C LEU A 139 -28.38 29.47 -21.37
N LEU A 140 -28.04 29.98 -20.18
CA LEU A 140 -27.30 29.21 -19.18
C LEU A 140 -28.10 28.02 -18.64
N VAL A 141 -29.40 28.18 -18.38
CA VAL A 141 -30.29 27.07 -17.99
C VAL A 141 -30.28 25.98 -19.07
N ASN A 142 -30.39 26.36 -20.35
CA ASN A 142 -30.32 25.41 -21.45
C ASN A 142 -28.98 24.64 -21.54
N ILE A 143 -27.86 25.32 -21.26
CA ILE A 143 -26.52 24.70 -21.23
C ILE A 143 -26.41 23.68 -20.09
N HIS A 144 -26.94 23.99 -18.90
CA HIS A 144 -26.94 23.06 -17.77
C HIS A 144 -27.87 21.86 -18.00
N ASN A 145 -29.08 22.06 -18.53
CA ASN A 145 -29.97 20.96 -18.92
C ASN A 145 -29.43 20.13 -20.11
N SER A 146 -28.49 20.68 -20.88
CA SER A 146 -27.76 19.96 -21.94
C SER A 146 -26.49 19.23 -21.46
N ASN A 147 -26.14 19.31 -20.16
CA ASN A 147 -24.92 18.74 -19.58
C ASN A 147 -25.21 17.41 -18.87
N PRO A 148 -24.80 16.24 -19.40
CA PRO A 148 -25.18 14.95 -18.81
C PRO A 148 -24.60 14.72 -17.40
N ALA A 149 -23.50 15.39 -17.05
CA ALA A 149 -22.93 15.36 -15.70
C ALA A 149 -23.76 16.16 -14.68
N ALA A 150 -24.57 17.12 -15.14
CA ALA A 150 -25.47 17.91 -14.30
C ALA A 150 -26.84 17.25 -14.10
N GLN A 151 -27.13 16.13 -14.78
CA GLN A 151 -28.41 15.42 -14.74
C GLN A 151 -28.90 15.03 -13.32
N PRO A 152 -28.04 14.63 -12.36
CA PRO A 152 -28.47 14.37 -10.97
C PRO A 152 -29.00 15.61 -10.24
N LEU A 153 -28.67 16.80 -10.74
CA LEU A 153 -28.97 18.10 -10.14
C LEU A 153 -30.05 18.89 -10.93
N VAL A 154 -30.64 18.28 -11.96
CA VAL A 154 -31.62 18.91 -12.88
C VAL A 154 -32.78 19.61 -12.19
N GLU A 155 -33.24 19.10 -11.03
CA GLU A 155 -34.35 19.71 -10.27
C GLU A 155 -34.07 21.16 -9.85
N LEU A 156 -32.80 21.53 -9.71
CA LEU A 156 -32.37 22.87 -9.34
C LEU A 156 -32.63 23.91 -10.45
N PHE A 157 -32.67 23.48 -11.72
CA PHE A 157 -32.79 24.34 -12.90
C PHE A 157 -33.73 23.76 -13.99
N ASP A 158 -34.74 23.00 -13.56
CA ASP A 158 -35.78 22.37 -14.39
C ASP A 158 -36.51 23.41 -15.29
N ASP A 159 -36.45 23.19 -16.61
CA ASP A 159 -37.06 24.04 -17.62
C ASP A 159 -38.37 23.47 -18.22
N GLN A 160 -38.95 22.41 -17.62
CA GLN A 160 -40.29 21.91 -17.99
C GLN A 160 -41.38 23.01 -18.10
N PRO A 161 -41.41 24.07 -17.25
CA PRO A 161 -42.37 25.17 -17.43
C PRO A 161 -42.28 25.89 -18.78
N LEU A 162 -41.16 25.75 -19.51
CA LEU A 162 -40.89 26.41 -20.79
C LEU A 162 -41.26 25.55 -22.01
N GLU A 163 -41.49 24.24 -21.88
CA GLU A 163 -41.83 23.31 -22.99
C GLU A 163 -42.93 23.84 -23.93
N LYS A 164 -43.91 24.56 -23.37
CA LYS A 164 -45.11 25.05 -24.07
C LYS A 164 -44.98 26.47 -24.61
N THR A 165 -43.76 27.01 -24.61
CA THR A 165 -43.43 28.37 -25.06
C THR A 165 -42.65 28.35 -26.39
N ALA A 166 -41.99 29.45 -26.75
CA ALA A 166 -41.05 29.48 -27.89
C ALA A 166 -39.59 29.24 -27.49
N TYR A 167 -39.34 28.66 -26.30
CA TYR A 167 -38.01 28.43 -25.72
C TYR A 167 -37.02 27.74 -26.67
N GLU A 168 -37.35 26.58 -27.23
CA GLU A 168 -36.48 25.87 -28.20
C GLU A 168 -36.08 26.79 -29.37
N LYS A 169 -37.05 27.49 -29.97
CA LYS A 169 -36.84 28.41 -31.10
C LYS A 169 -36.03 29.65 -30.73
N MET A 170 -36.05 30.05 -29.47
CA MET A 170 -35.19 31.12 -28.95
C MET A 170 -33.75 30.63 -28.77
N ILE A 171 -33.54 29.39 -28.30
CA ILE A 171 -32.21 28.77 -28.24
C ILE A 171 -31.64 28.59 -29.66
N GLU A 172 -32.44 28.07 -30.61
CA GLU A 172 -32.07 28.00 -32.04
C GLU A 172 -31.69 29.37 -32.59
N GLY A 173 -32.51 30.40 -32.34
CA GLY A 173 -32.27 31.77 -32.80
C GLY A 173 -31.05 32.44 -32.17
N LEU A 174 -30.71 32.14 -30.92
CA LEU A 174 -29.46 32.57 -30.29
C LEU A 174 -28.25 31.86 -30.94
N GLY A 175 -28.39 30.56 -31.24
CA GLY A 175 -27.39 29.81 -32.01
C GLY A 175 -27.13 30.41 -33.39
N GLU A 176 -28.18 30.73 -34.15
CA GLU A 176 -28.07 31.43 -35.43
C GLU A 176 -27.37 32.80 -35.27
N PHE A 177 -27.77 33.61 -34.28
CA PHE A 177 -27.24 34.96 -34.07
C PHE A 177 -25.74 34.94 -33.73
N PHE A 178 -25.30 34.06 -32.83
CA PHE A 178 -23.88 33.98 -32.44
C PHE A 178 -23.04 33.24 -33.49
N GLY A 179 -23.59 32.24 -34.19
CA GLY A 179 -22.91 31.55 -35.30
C GLY A 179 -22.69 32.44 -36.53
N GLN A 180 -23.55 33.43 -36.78
CA GLN A 180 -23.34 34.46 -37.80
C GLN A 180 -22.24 35.47 -37.44
N ARG A 181 -21.70 35.43 -36.22
CA ARG A 181 -20.74 36.41 -35.67
C ARG A 181 -19.43 35.76 -35.19
N SER A 182 -19.02 34.63 -35.79
CA SER A 182 -17.87 33.82 -35.37
C SER A 182 -16.48 34.45 -35.66
N GLU A 183 -16.22 35.63 -35.11
CA GLU A 183 -14.88 36.22 -34.96
C GLU A 183 -14.38 36.17 -33.50
N VAL A 184 -14.69 35.08 -32.78
CA VAL A 184 -14.09 34.78 -31.46
C VAL A 184 -12.62 34.40 -31.67
N LYS A 185 -11.77 35.44 -31.78
CA LYS A 185 -10.29 35.44 -31.76
C LYS A 185 -9.61 34.18 -32.33
N GLY A 186 -9.94 33.84 -33.59
CA GLY A 186 -9.10 32.99 -34.43
C GLY A 186 -9.28 31.47 -34.34
N ARG A 187 -10.39 30.96 -33.75
CA ARG A 187 -10.71 29.51 -33.80
C ARG A 187 -11.92 29.12 -34.66
N GLY A 188 -12.85 30.03 -34.93
CA GLY A 188 -14.05 29.77 -35.75
C GLY A 188 -15.17 29.01 -35.04
N GLU A 189 -14.99 28.68 -33.75
CA GLU A 189 -16.02 28.16 -32.85
C GLU A 189 -17.03 29.27 -32.52
N SER A 190 -18.34 28.95 -32.42
CA SER A 190 -19.32 29.94 -31.96
C SER A 190 -19.31 30.07 -30.43
N LEU A 191 -19.93 31.13 -29.90
CA LEU A 191 -20.09 31.30 -28.45
C LEU A 191 -20.86 30.13 -27.80
N ILE A 192 -21.82 29.54 -28.51
CA ILE A 192 -22.60 28.40 -28.00
C ILE A 192 -21.75 27.14 -27.96
N ASP A 193 -20.90 26.93 -28.97
CA ASP A 193 -19.94 25.81 -28.97
C ASP A 193 -18.93 25.96 -27.83
N MET A 194 -18.39 27.17 -27.64
CA MET A 194 -17.46 27.48 -26.56
C MET A 194 -18.07 27.18 -25.19
N LEU A 195 -19.28 27.67 -24.91
CA LEU A 195 -19.95 27.44 -23.62
C LEU A 195 -20.32 25.96 -23.39
N ARG A 196 -20.57 25.18 -24.44
CA ARG A 196 -20.83 23.73 -24.34
C ARG A 196 -19.55 22.89 -24.31
N ALA A 197 -18.40 23.44 -24.68
CA ALA A 197 -17.16 22.70 -24.86
C ALA A 197 -16.69 21.87 -23.64
N PRO A 198 -16.81 22.34 -22.37
CA PRO A 198 -16.47 21.50 -21.21
C PRO A 198 -17.33 20.24 -21.15
N ALA A 199 -18.66 20.37 -21.29
CA ALA A 199 -19.61 19.26 -21.26
C ALA A 199 -19.52 18.34 -22.49
N LEU A 200 -18.89 18.79 -23.59
CA LEU A 200 -18.56 17.95 -24.74
C LEU A 200 -17.23 17.21 -24.57
N ALA A 201 -16.26 17.81 -23.86
CA ALA A 201 -14.97 17.19 -23.55
C ALA A 201 -15.11 16.10 -22.47
N SER A 202 -15.87 16.38 -21.41
CA SER A 202 -16.09 15.50 -20.25
C SER A 202 -17.59 15.34 -19.93
N PRO A 203 -18.37 14.60 -20.73
CA PRO A 203 -19.83 14.61 -20.62
C PRO A 203 -20.42 14.01 -19.34
N TYR A 204 -19.64 13.20 -18.60
CA TYR A 204 -20.09 12.48 -17.41
C TYR A 204 -19.17 12.68 -16.19
N SER A 205 -18.34 13.73 -16.18
CA SER A 205 -17.46 14.08 -15.05
C SER A 205 -17.39 15.59 -14.89
N LEU A 206 -17.86 16.10 -13.75
CA LEU A 206 -17.73 17.52 -13.40
C LEU A 206 -16.27 17.90 -13.14
N GLU A 207 -15.47 17.00 -12.57
CA GLU A 207 -14.02 17.16 -12.42
C GLU A 207 -13.34 17.42 -13.79
N GLY A 208 -13.61 16.56 -14.77
CA GLY A 208 -13.05 16.72 -16.12
C GLY A 208 -13.64 17.92 -16.89
N GLN A 209 -14.70 18.56 -16.38
CA GLN A 209 -15.19 19.86 -16.89
C GLN A 209 -14.44 21.02 -16.23
N LEU A 210 -14.15 20.93 -14.92
CA LEU A 210 -13.31 21.90 -14.22
C LEU A 210 -11.89 21.92 -14.80
N GLU A 211 -11.29 20.76 -15.09
CA GLU A 211 -9.98 20.65 -15.75
C GLU A 211 -9.96 21.38 -17.10
N TYR A 212 -10.94 21.11 -17.97
CA TYR A 212 -11.08 21.80 -19.25
C TYR A 212 -11.20 23.33 -19.07
N ILE A 213 -11.99 23.78 -18.08
CA ILE A 213 -12.16 25.22 -17.78
C ILE A 213 -10.84 25.85 -17.32
N ILE A 214 -10.07 25.17 -16.48
CA ILE A 214 -8.76 25.64 -16.02
C ILE A 214 -7.78 25.72 -17.21
N GLU A 215 -7.62 24.65 -18.00
CA GLU A 215 -6.73 24.61 -19.17
C GLU A 215 -7.05 25.70 -20.20
N ARG A 216 -8.33 25.95 -20.46
CA ARG A 216 -8.78 26.74 -21.62
C ARG A 216 -9.15 28.17 -21.28
N TRP A 217 -9.66 28.42 -20.08
CA TRP A 217 -10.19 29.72 -19.68
C TRP A 217 -9.48 30.31 -18.45
N GLY A 218 -8.55 29.60 -17.79
CA GLY A 218 -7.88 30.08 -16.57
C GLY A 218 -7.26 31.48 -16.68
N THR A 219 -6.70 31.84 -17.83
CA THR A 219 -6.14 33.19 -18.10
C THR A 219 -7.19 34.30 -18.25
N VAL A 220 -8.46 33.95 -18.52
CA VAL A 220 -9.61 34.86 -18.58
C VAL A 220 -10.31 34.95 -17.22
N LEU A 221 -10.26 33.87 -16.43
CA LEU A 221 -10.90 33.74 -15.12
C LEU A 221 -10.05 34.32 -13.96
N GLY A 222 -8.73 34.28 -14.08
CA GLY A 222 -7.80 34.79 -13.07
C GLY A 222 -7.44 33.78 -11.98
N GLU A 223 -6.28 34.00 -11.33
CA GLU A 223 -5.64 33.03 -10.42
C GLU A 223 -6.50 32.70 -9.18
N GLU A 224 -7.19 33.68 -8.61
CA GLU A 224 -8.12 33.48 -7.49
C GLU A 224 -9.28 32.53 -7.87
N PHE A 225 -9.85 32.70 -9.07
CA PHE A 225 -10.94 31.85 -9.54
C PHE A 225 -10.44 30.46 -9.95
N VAL A 226 -9.26 30.35 -10.58
CA VAL A 226 -8.60 29.06 -10.83
C VAL A 226 -8.34 28.31 -9.52
N THR A 227 -7.94 29.01 -8.45
CA THR A 227 -7.78 28.42 -7.11
C THR A 227 -9.11 27.87 -6.55
N ARG A 228 -10.23 28.58 -6.76
CA ARG A 228 -11.58 28.07 -6.42
C ARG A 228 -11.95 26.82 -7.22
N LEU A 229 -11.66 26.78 -8.54
CA LEU A 229 -11.91 25.63 -9.41
C LEU A 229 -11.09 24.40 -8.99
N LEU A 230 -9.81 24.58 -8.69
CA LEU A 230 -8.92 23.53 -8.18
C LEU A 230 -9.43 22.94 -6.86
N ARG A 231 -9.91 23.79 -5.94
CA ARG A 231 -10.58 23.32 -4.71
C ARG A 231 -11.89 22.57 -4.98
N ALA A 232 -12.67 22.92 -5.99
CA ALA A 232 -13.85 22.14 -6.37
C ALA A 232 -13.50 20.74 -6.90
N MET A 233 -12.38 20.59 -7.63
CA MET A 233 -11.88 19.26 -8.01
C MET A 233 -11.50 18.42 -6.78
N ASP A 234 -10.80 19.02 -5.81
CA ASP A 234 -10.48 18.35 -4.53
C ASP A 234 -11.76 17.82 -3.85
N PHE A 235 -12.81 18.63 -3.82
CA PHE A 235 -14.08 18.28 -3.16
C PHE A 235 -14.88 17.19 -3.87
N VAL A 236 -14.87 17.15 -5.21
CA VAL A 236 -15.47 16.04 -5.98
C VAL A 236 -14.73 14.73 -5.68
N ARG A 237 -13.40 14.75 -5.60
CA ARG A 237 -12.58 13.57 -5.23
C ARG A 237 -12.89 13.07 -3.81
N GLU A 238 -13.03 13.98 -2.84
CA GLU A 238 -13.38 13.63 -1.44
C GLU A 238 -14.72 12.87 -1.36
N ASP A 239 -15.77 13.34 -2.05
CA ASP A 239 -17.10 12.69 -2.00
C ASP A 239 -17.13 11.33 -2.72
N VAL A 240 -16.34 11.13 -3.78
CA VAL A 240 -16.17 9.80 -4.42
C VAL A 240 -15.54 8.81 -3.45
N ILE A 241 -14.43 9.19 -2.80
CA ILE A 241 -13.72 8.35 -1.83
C ILE A 241 -14.60 8.02 -0.62
N ARG A 242 -15.34 9.01 -0.09
CA ARG A 242 -16.26 8.84 1.04
C ARG A 242 -17.42 7.88 0.75
N THR A 243 -18.00 7.95 -0.45
CA THR A 243 -19.25 7.23 -0.80
C THR A 243 -19.04 5.84 -1.37
N GLN A 244 -17.93 5.57 -2.06
CA GLN A 244 -17.64 4.27 -2.68
C GLN A 244 -16.64 3.45 -1.87
N GLY A 245 -15.85 4.10 -1.01
CA GLY A 245 -14.60 3.55 -0.52
C GLY A 245 -13.56 3.43 -1.64
N HIS A 246 -12.30 3.14 -1.27
CA HIS A 246 -11.33 2.69 -2.25
C HIS A 246 -11.67 1.26 -2.69
N SER A 247 -11.68 1.01 -4.01
CA SER A 247 -11.63 -0.36 -4.54
C SER A 247 -10.37 -1.07 -4.07
N GLU A 248 -10.38 -2.41 -4.03
CA GLU A 248 -9.21 -3.23 -3.65
C GLU A 248 -7.92 -2.69 -4.26
N PHE A 249 -6.88 -2.51 -3.42
CA PHE A 249 -5.64 -1.81 -3.75
C PHE A 249 -5.06 -2.24 -5.11
N GLN A 250 -5.30 -1.42 -6.14
CA GLN A 250 -4.75 -1.68 -7.46
C GLN A 250 -3.37 -1.01 -7.58
N PRO A 251 -2.30 -1.74 -7.94
CA PRO A 251 -0.98 -1.16 -8.22
C PRO A 251 -0.92 -0.22 -9.44
N THR A 252 -2.07 0.13 -10.00
CA THR A 252 -2.28 1.03 -11.14
C THR A 252 -2.65 2.46 -10.71
N ALA A 253 -2.87 2.72 -9.42
CA ALA A 253 -2.89 4.09 -8.91
C ALA A 253 -1.53 4.75 -9.21
N GLU A 254 -1.53 5.82 -10.00
CA GLU A 254 -0.28 6.45 -10.45
C GLU A 254 0.54 6.92 -9.24
N ALA A 255 1.78 6.44 -9.14
CA ALA A 255 2.70 6.86 -8.09
C ALA A 255 2.92 8.39 -8.21
N PRO A 256 2.55 9.21 -7.20
CA PRO A 256 2.47 10.66 -7.40
C PRO A 256 3.81 11.27 -7.80
N THR A 257 3.78 12.18 -8.78
CA THR A 257 4.97 12.78 -9.38
C THR A 257 5.52 13.93 -8.51
N TYR A 258 6.35 13.58 -7.52
CA TYR A 258 6.89 14.50 -6.50
C TYR A 258 7.95 15.51 -7.01
N ALA A 259 7.64 16.29 -8.05
CA ALA A 259 8.53 17.32 -8.57
C ALA A 259 8.81 18.42 -7.51
N GLY A 260 10.07 18.82 -7.35
CA GLY A 260 10.45 19.99 -6.55
C GLY A 260 10.75 19.73 -5.07
N TYR A 261 11.02 18.50 -4.65
CA TYR A 261 11.74 18.20 -3.40
C TYR A 261 13.18 17.72 -3.75
N PRO A 262 14.25 18.23 -3.10
CA PRO A 262 15.63 17.92 -3.49
C PRO A 262 16.11 16.57 -2.92
N GLU A 263 16.46 15.62 -3.80
CA GLU A 263 17.01 14.31 -3.41
C GLU A 263 18.54 14.30 -3.38
N TYR A 264 19.12 14.73 -2.26
CA TYR A 264 20.57 14.72 -2.01
C TYR A 264 21.00 13.45 -1.25
N GLU A 265 22.31 13.19 -1.21
CA GLU A 265 22.88 12.05 -0.49
C GLU A 265 23.27 12.42 0.95
N ARG A 266 22.72 11.68 1.92
CA ARG A 266 22.98 11.81 3.36
C ARG A 266 22.65 10.50 4.13
N TYR A 267 23.23 9.38 3.65
CA TYR A 267 23.17 8.08 4.32
C TYR A 267 23.68 8.14 5.78
N SER A 268 23.06 7.38 6.67
CA SER A 268 23.59 7.14 8.02
C SER A 268 24.66 6.04 8.03
N PRO A 269 25.74 6.16 8.82
CA PRO A 269 26.79 5.16 8.91
C PRO A 269 26.33 3.93 9.70
N ASP A 270 26.45 2.74 9.12
CA ASP A 270 26.16 1.49 9.82
C ASP A 270 27.21 1.19 10.90
N LYS A 271 26.76 0.57 12.00
CA LYS A 271 27.66 -0.09 12.97
C LYS A 271 28.00 -1.49 12.50
N GLU A 272 29.12 -2.03 12.98
CA GLU A 272 29.69 -3.32 12.56
C GLU A 272 28.73 -4.52 12.65
N TRP A 273 27.73 -4.46 13.54
CA TRP A 273 26.70 -5.49 13.65
C TRP A 273 25.52 -5.33 12.67
N MET A 274 25.24 -4.11 12.18
CA MET A 274 24.03 -3.78 11.41
C MET A 274 23.94 -4.49 10.04
N PRO A 275 25.02 -4.64 9.24
CA PRO A 275 24.98 -5.43 8.00
C PRO A 275 24.71 -6.93 8.23
N ARG A 276 25.04 -7.44 9.43
CA ARG A 276 24.90 -8.85 9.80
C ARG A 276 23.61 -9.18 10.55
N LEU A 277 22.68 -8.21 10.65
CA LEU A 277 21.40 -8.44 11.31
C LEU A 277 20.55 -9.43 10.51
N VAL A 278 20.09 -10.49 11.19
CA VAL A 278 19.08 -11.43 10.73
C VAL A 278 17.91 -11.35 11.70
N LEU A 279 16.77 -10.85 11.24
CA LEU A 279 15.62 -10.51 12.08
C LEU A 279 14.52 -11.57 11.96
N ILE A 280 13.95 -11.99 13.09
CA ILE A 280 12.69 -12.75 13.11
C ILE A 280 11.60 -11.96 13.82
N ALA A 281 10.41 -11.91 13.21
CA ALA A 281 9.22 -11.31 13.78
C ALA A 281 8.40 -12.36 14.55
N LYS A 282 7.98 -12.03 15.77
CA LYS A 282 7.01 -12.82 16.56
C LYS A 282 5.97 -11.86 17.16
N ASN A 283 4.68 -12.18 16.97
CA ASN A 283 3.59 -11.55 17.74
C ASN A 283 3.72 -12.06 19.18
N ALA A 284 3.92 -11.14 20.14
CA ALA A 284 4.31 -11.50 21.50
C ALA A 284 3.29 -12.45 22.17
N TYR A 285 2.00 -12.08 22.16
CA TYR A 285 0.95 -12.87 22.81
C TYR A 285 0.77 -14.25 22.17
N VAL A 286 0.74 -14.32 20.82
CA VAL A 286 0.63 -15.58 20.08
C VAL A 286 1.85 -16.48 20.34
N TRP A 287 3.05 -15.92 20.38
CA TRP A 287 4.28 -16.69 20.63
C TRP A 287 4.31 -17.22 22.07
N LEU A 288 3.88 -16.45 23.08
CA LEU A 288 3.80 -16.92 24.47
C LEU A 288 2.76 -18.05 24.65
N ASP A 289 1.63 -18.01 23.95
CA ASP A 289 0.66 -19.14 23.87
C ASP A 289 1.27 -20.39 23.20
N GLN A 290 1.96 -20.22 22.06
CA GLN A 290 2.64 -21.31 21.38
C GLN A 290 3.78 -21.92 22.21
N LEU A 291 4.56 -21.09 22.92
CA LEU A 291 5.58 -21.54 23.87
C LEU A 291 4.95 -22.28 25.05
N SER A 292 3.81 -21.81 25.56
CA SER A 292 3.09 -22.50 26.64
C SER A 292 2.71 -23.93 26.25
N LYS A 293 2.22 -24.11 25.01
CA LYS A 293 1.91 -25.41 24.41
C LYS A 293 3.18 -26.26 24.21
N LYS A 294 4.21 -25.70 23.58
CA LYS A 294 5.49 -26.38 23.26
C LYS A 294 6.22 -26.88 24.51
N TYR A 295 6.28 -26.06 25.57
CA TYR A 295 7.01 -26.35 26.81
C TYR A 295 6.13 -26.88 27.96
N GLN A 296 4.84 -27.12 27.70
CA GLN A 296 3.86 -27.69 28.64
C GLN A 296 3.80 -26.98 30.01
N ARG A 297 4.01 -25.66 30.03
CA ARG A 297 3.98 -24.79 31.21
C ARG A 297 3.27 -23.48 30.86
N ASN A 298 2.64 -22.81 31.82
CA ASN A 298 2.08 -21.48 31.54
C ASN A 298 3.22 -20.47 31.31
N ILE A 299 3.17 -19.76 30.19
CA ILE A 299 4.12 -18.70 29.79
C ILE A 299 3.26 -17.52 29.34
N SER A 300 3.17 -16.49 30.17
CA SER A 300 2.30 -15.32 29.93
C SER A 300 3.04 -13.99 29.91
N THR A 301 4.30 -13.95 30.36
CA THR A 301 5.12 -12.73 30.49
C THR A 301 6.49 -12.91 29.85
N LEU A 302 7.17 -11.80 29.53
CA LEU A 302 8.41 -11.80 28.73
C LEU A 302 9.58 -12.53 29.43
N ASP A 303 9.68 -12.44 30.76
CA ASP A 303 10.70 -13.15 31.54
C ASP A 303 10.50 -14.68 31.54
N GLN A 304 9.29 -15.16 31.23
CA GLN A 304 8.96 -16.60 31.22
C GLN A 304 9.32 -17.31 29.90
N VAL A 305 9.78 -16.58 28.87
CA VAL A 305 10.29 -17.16 27.62
C VAL A 305 11.45 -18.12 27.95
N PRO A 306 11.41 -19.40 27.54
CA PRO A 306 12.42 -20.40 27.91
C PRO A 306 13.80 -20.03 27.36
N ASP A 307 14.85 -20.36 28.10
CA ASP A 307 16.23 -20.14 27.65
C ASP A 307 16.55 -21.02 26.45
N GLU A 308 16.00 -22.23 26.42
CA GLU A 308 16.12 -23.20 25.33
C GLU A 308 15.50 -22.70 24.01
N GLU A 309 14.50 -21.82 24.07
CA GLU A 309 13.92 -21.18 22.88
C GLU A 309 14.88 -20.10 22.35
N LEU A 310 15.49 -19.30 23.22
CA LEU A 310 16.51 -18.31 22.84
C LEU A 310 17.76 -18.99 22.27
N ASP A 311 18.17 -20.12 22.84
CA ASP A 311 19.24 -20.98 22.29
C ASP A 311 18.86 -21.53 20.92
N THR A 312 17.59 -21.95 20.71
CA THR A 312 17.09 -22.40 19.40
C THR A 312 17.14 -21.28 18.36
N LEU A 313 16.76 -20.04 18.72
CA LEU A 313 16.84 -18.88 17.82
C LEU A 313 18.29 -18.55 17.42
N ALA A 314 19.21 -18.54 18.39
CA ALA A 314 20.63 -18.31 18.13
C ALA A 314 21.26 -19.43 17.27
N GLN A 315 20.95 -20.70 17.56
CA GLN A 315 21.41 -21.85 16.77
C GLN A 315 20.92 -21.80 15.32
N ARG A 316 19.72 -21.27 15.08
CA ARG A 316 19.18 -21.06 13.72
C ARG A 316 19.79 -19.88 12.96
N GLY A 317 20.61 -19.05 13.61
CA GLY A 317 21.31 -17.91 13.01
C GLY A 317 20.58 -16.56 13.13
N PHE A 318 19.55 -16.45 14.00
CA PHE A 318 18.88 -15.18 14.26
C PHE A 318 19.69 -14.30 15.21
N THR A 319 19.89 -13.04 14.83
CA THR A 319 20.64 -12.04 15.62
C THR A 319 19.78 -10.85 16.04
N GLY A 320 18.51 -10.80 15.59
CA GLY A 320 17.48 -9.89 16.07
C GLY A 320 16.13 -10.59 16.26
N LEU A 321 15.41 -10.21 17.30
CA LEU A 321 14.06 -10.67 17.62
C LEU A 321 13.12 -9.46 17.72
N TRP A 322 12.23 -9.30 16.74
CA TRP A 322 11.17 -8.29 16.75
C TRP A 322 9.92 -8.85 17.43
N LEU A 323 9.53 -8.21 18.53
CA LEU A 323 8.33 -8.54 19.29
C LEU A 323 7.24 -7.53 18.97
N ILE A 324 6.18 -7.99 18.29
CA ILE A 324 5.09 -7.14 17.83
C ILE A 324 4.08 -6.91 18.96
N GLY A 325 3.73 -5.64 19.16
CA GLY A 325 2.66 -5.23 20.07
C GLY A 325 2.97 -5.41 21.55
N LEU A 326 4.20 -5.07 21.95
CA LEU A 326 4.69 -5.02 23.34
C LEU A 326 4.01 -3.96 24.23
N TRP A 327 3.49 -2.90 23.61
CA TRP A 327 3.04 -1.69 24.29
C TRP A 327 1.64 -1.83 24.92
N GLU A 328 1.35 -1.06 25.96
CA GLU A 328 0.02 -0.96 26.58
C GLU A 328 -0.99 -0.33 25.60
N ARG A 329 -2.10 -1.02 25.35
CA ARG A 329 -2.99 -0.78 24.20
C ARG A 329 -4.32 -0.10 24.57
N SER A 330 -4.97 0.51 23.59
CA SER A 330 -6.29 1.14 23.69
C SER A 330 -7.38 0.17 24.16
N ARG A 331 -8.12 0.51 25.23
CA ARG A 331 -9.28 -0.30 25.67
C ARG A 331 -10.48 -0.07 24.77
N ALA A 332 -10.63 1.13 24.23
CA ALA A 332 -11.61 1.45 23.21
C ALA A 332 -11.47 0.57 21.95
N SER A 333 -10.24 0.40 21.43
CA SER A 333 -9.94 -0.53 20.32
C SER A 333 -10.42 -1.96 20.61
N GLN A 334 -10.20 -2.46 21.82
CA GLN A 334 -10.69 -3.79 22.22
C GLN A 334 -12.23 -3.86 22.22
N LYS A 335 -12.91 -2.89 22.85
CA LYS A 335 -14.38 -2.82 22.90
C LYS A 335 -15.00 -2.78 21.51
N MET A 336 -14.39 -2.03 20.57
CA MET A 336 -14.83 -1.95 19.17
C MET A 336 -14.75 -3.32 18.50
N LYS A 337 -13.60 -4.00 18.55
CA LYS A 337 -13.41 -5.32 17.91
C LYS A 337 -14.34 -6.38 18.50
N GLN A 338 -14.54 -6.37 19.82
CA GLN A 338 -15.48 -7.28 20.49
C GLN A 338 -16.94 -7.09 20.04
N ARG A 339 -17.39 -5.86 19.81
CA ARG A 339 -18.74 -5.57 19.27
C ARG A 339 -18.93 -6.00 17.82
N MET A 340 -17.85 -6.01 17.02
CA MET A 340 -17.84 -6.58 15.68
C MET A 340 -17.78 -8.12 15.68
N GLY A 341 -18.15 -8.77 16.80
CA GLY A 341 -18.25 -10.22 16.94
C GLY A 341 -16.94 -10.93 17.29
N GLN A 342 -15.87 -10.19 17.62
CA GLN A 342 -14.56 -10.76 17.96
C GLN A 342 -14.36 -10.81 19.48
N GLU A 343 -15.16 -11.62 20.20
CA GLU A 343 -15.18 -11.69 21.67
C GLU A 343 -13.77 -11.88 22.29
N ASP A 344 -12.96 -12.73 21.66
CA ASP A 344 -11.59 -13.11 22.05
C ASP A 344 -10.49 -12.09 21.65
N ALA A 345 -10.84 -11.00 20.96
CA ALA A 345 -9.87 -10.03 20.45
C ALA A 345 -9.22 -9.20 21.57
N VAL A 346 -7.93 -8.88 21.39
CA VAL A 346 -7.31 -7.73 22.05
C VAL A 346 -7.34 -6.51 21.13
N ALA A 347 -7.10 -5.35 21.73
CA ALA A 347 -6.84 -4.10 21.02
C ALA A 347 -5.79 -4.26 19.91
N SER A 348 -5.88 -3.43 18.86
CA SER A 348 -4.85 -3.37 17.82
C SER A 348 -3.48 -3.09 18.42
N ALA A 349 -2.46 -3.84 18.00
CA ALA A 349 -1.06 -3.65 18.41
C ALA A 349 -0.52 -2.24 18.12
N TYR A 350 -1.17 -1.47 17.23
CA TYR A 350 -0.79 -0.10 16.87
C TYR A 350 -1.80 0.96 17.37
N SER A 351 -2.89 0.56 18.03
CA SER A 351 -3.74 1.51 18.77
C SER A 351 -3.24 1.60 20.22
N LEU A 352 -2.27 2.50 20.43
CA LEU A 352 -1.48 2.58 21.67
C LEU A 352 -2.10 3.51 22.72
N ASN A 353 -2.14 3.07 23.99
CA ASN A 353 -2.49 3.94 25.12
C ASN A 353 -1.28 4.77 25.59
N SER A 354 -0.13 4.10 25.74
CA SER A 354 1.17 4.71 26.02
C SER A 354 2.29 3.82 25.48
N TYR A 355 3.54 4.29 25.60
CA TYR A 355 4.74 3.52 25.25
C TYR A 355 5.31 2.74 26.45
N ASP A 356 4.46 2.39 27.43
CA ASP A 356 4.81 1.43 28.46
C ASP A 356 4.70 0.00 27.95
N ILE A 357 5.54 -0.89 28.46
CA ILE A 357 5.39 -2.34 28.22
C ILE A 357 4.13 -2.83 28.92
N ALA A 358 3.27 -3.53 28.17
CA ALA A 358 1.95 -3.94 28.64
C ALA A 358 2.03 -4.73 29.95
N ASN A 359 1.12 -4.40 30.88
CA ASN A 359 1.17 -4.92 32.24
C ASN A 359 0.95 -6.45 32.29
N ASP A 360 0.15 -7.01 31.40
CA ASP A 360 -0.08 -8.46 31.31
C ASP A 360 1.04 -9.23 30.59
N LEU A 361 1.98 -8.53 29.93
CA LEU A 361 3.27 -9.07 29.48
C LEU A 361 4.37 -9.00 30.57
N GLY A 362 4.05 -8.46 31.75
CA GLY A 362 4.97 -8.34 32.90
C GLY A 362 5.73 -7.00 32.98
N GLY A 363 5.41 -6.05 32.10
CA GLY A 363 5.96 -4.69 32.13
C GLY A 363 7.49 -4.61 31.94
N TRP A 364 8.05 -3.46 32.33
CA TRP A 364 9.46 -3.11 32.11
C TRP A 364 10.46 -4.11 32.70
N GLY A 365 10.18 -4.69 33.87
CA GLY A 365 11.06 -5.68 34.51
C GLY A 365 11.12 -7.01 33.74
N ALA A 366 10.00 -7.46 33.17
CA ALA A 366 9.95 -8.66 32.34
C ALA A 366 10.70 -8.45 31.01
N LEU A 367 10.56 -7.27 30.40
CA LEU A 367 11.35 -6.88 29.22
C LEU A 367 12.85 -6.89 29.53
N GLU A 368 13.28 -6.28 30.63
CA GLU A 368 14.71 -6.20 30.96
C GLU A 368 15.34 -7.58 31.16
N ASN A 369 14.64 -8.49 31.84
CA ASN A 369 15.05 -9.89 31.98
C ASN A 369 15.25 -10.57 30.61
N LEU A 370 14.24 -10.49 29.73
CA LEU A 370 14.30 -11.08 28.39
C LEU A 370 15.41 -10.46 27.55
N ARG A 371 15.54 -9.13 27.58
CA ARG A 371 16.59 -8.36 26.88
C ARG A 371 17.98 -8.84 27.27
N TRP A 372 18.22 -9.02 28.57
CA TRP A 372 19.52 -9.51 29.07
C TRP A 372 19.79 -10.96 28.63
N ARG A 373 18.82 -11.87 28.78
CA ARG A 373 18.98 -13.30 28.39
C ARG A 373 19.10 -13.52 26.88
N ALA A 374 18.49 -12.66 26.07
CA ALA A 374 18.67 -12.62 24.62
C ALA A 374 20.06 -12.07 24.23
N TRP A 375 20.51 -11.00 24.90
CA TRP A 375 21.82 -10.38 24.64
C TRP A 375 22.99 -11.33 24.91
N GLN A 376 22.94 -12.16 25.96
CA GLN A 376 23.96 -13.20 26.21
C GLN A 376 24.14 -14.19 25.04
N ARG A 377 23.14 -14.28 24.15
CA ARG A 377 23.11 -15.16 22.96
C ARG A 377 23.33 -14.40 21.65
N GLY A 378 23.70 -13.11 21.74
CA GLY A 378 23.89 -12.23 20.58
C GLY A 378 22.59 -11.69 19.95
N ILE A 379 21.43 -12.03 20.51
CA ILE A 379 20.11 -11.62 19.99
C ILE A 379 19.78 -10.22 20.51
N ARG A 380 19.60 -9.27 19.59
CA ARG A 380 19.08 -7.91 19.87
C ARG A 380 17.55 -7.91 19.86
N LEU A 381 16.92 -7.28 20.84
CA LEU A 381 15.48 -7.05 20.76
C LEU A 381 15.16 -5.88 19.82
N SER A 382 14.05 -6.00 19.11
CA SER A 382 13.47 -5.00 18.22
C SER A 382 12.01 -4.75 18.61
N ALA A 383 11.58 -3.49 18.52
CA ALA A 383 10.20 -3.09 18.79
C ALA A 383 9.60 -2.31 17.62
N ASP A 384 8.27 -2.33 17.54
CA ASP A 384 7.49 -1.38 16.74
C ASP A 384 7.53 0.00 17.37
N MET A 385 7.46 1.03 16.53
CA MET A 385 7.13 2.38 16.94
C MET A 385 6.14 2.98 15.92
N VAL A 386 5.00 3.45 16.42
CA VAL A 386 3.87 3.98 15.64
C VAL A 386 3.80 5.51 15.82
N PRO A 387 4.56 6.31 15.05
CA PRO A 387 4.72 7.74 15.32
C PRO A 387 3.54 8.61 14.84
N ASN A 388 2.70 8.10 13.94
CA ASN A 388 1.71 8.92 13.24
C ASN A 388 0.46 9.24 14.08
N HIS A 389 0.08 8.35 14.99
CA HIS A 389 -1.18 8.42 15.73
C HIS A 389 -1.06 7.72 17.09
N MET A 390 -2.00 8.02 17.99
CA MET A 390 -2.21 7.28 19.24
C MET A 390 -3.56 6.56 19.21
N GLY A 391 -3.88 5.73 20.20
CA GLY A 391 -5.23 5.20 20.38
C GLY A 391 -6.25 6.29 20.76
N ILE A 392 -7.53 6.12 20.39
CA ILE A 392 -8.58 7.12 20.67
C ILE A 392 -8.85 7.38 22.15
N ASP A 393 -8.48 6.46 23.04
CA ASP A 393 -8.57 6.60 24.50
C ASP A 393 -7.21 6.76 25.21
N SER A 394 -6.15 7.04 24.44
CA SER A 394 -4.80 7.20 24.95
C SER A 394 -4.64 8.37 25.92
N THR A 395 -3.63 8.25 26.78
CA THR A 395 -3.21 9.32 27.73
C THR A 395 -3.06 10.68 27.04
N TRP A 396 -2.50 10.72 25.83
CA TRP A 396 -2.32 11.96 25.06
C TRP A 396 -3.67 12.56 24.61
N VAL A 397 -4.69 11.78 24.23
CA VAL A 397 -6.03 12.30 23.89
C VAL A 397 -6.77 12.85 25.13
N ILE A 398 -6.43 12.34 26.32
CA ILE A 398 -6.97 12.84 27.59
C ILE A 398 -6.29 14.16 27.98
N GLU A 399 -4.96 14.18 28.05
CA GLU A 399 -4.14 15.26 28.63
C GLU A 399 -3.76 16.36 27.62
N HIS A 400 -3.62 16.03 26.34
CA HIS A 400 -3.16 16.93 25.26
C HIS A 400 -4.08 16.89 24.02
N PRO A 401 -5.40 17.18 24.17
CA PRO A 401 -6.38 17.10 23.08
C PRO A 401 -6.17 18.15 21.96
N ASP A 402 -5.19 19.04 22.10
CA ASP A 402 -4.75 20.01 21.10
C ASP A 402 -3.54 19.53 20.27
N TRP A 403 -2.90 18.42 20.64
CA TRP A 403 -1.82 17.80 19.86
C TRP A 403 -2.31 17.05 18.61
N PHE A 404 -3.61 16.83 18.51
CA PHE A 404 -4.26 16.07 17.45
C PHE A 404 -4.85 16.99 16.38
N LEU A 405 -5.09 16.46 15.18
CA LEU A 405 -5.91 17.16 14.19
C LEU A 405 -7.37 17.10 14.61
N SER A 406 -8.02 18.25 14.78
CA SER A 406 -9.42 18.32 15.20
C SER A 406 -10.21 19.45 14.53
N LEU A 407 -11.54 19.38 14.67
CA LEU A 407 -12.50 20.44 14.37
C LEU A 407 -13.37 20.72 15.60
N ASP A 408 -13.91 21.94 15.68
CA ASP A 408 -14.84 22.36 16.76
C ASP A 408 -16.30 21.94 16.48
N GLN A 409 -16.59 21.46 15.26
CA GLN A 409 -17.90 21.00 14.79
C GLN A 409 -17.74 19.78 13.85
N PRO A 410 -18.79 18.96 13.65
CA PRO A 410 -18.74 17.85 12.70
C PRO A 410 -18.42 18.30 11.27
N PRO A 411 -17.56 17.58 10.51
CA PRO A 411 -17.25 17.92 9.13
C PRO A 411 -18.44 17.71 8.16
N TYR A 412 -19.35 16.77 8.49
CA TYR A 412 -20.51 16.43 7.69
C TYR A 412 -21.82 16.59 8.49
N PRO A 413 -22.88 17.20 7.93
CA PRO A 413 -24.18 17.36 8.61
C PRO A 413 -24.92 16.05 8.94
N SER A 414 -24.48 14.92 8.38
CA SER A 414 -25.04 13.59 8.64
C SER A 414 -24.50 12.91 9.90
N TYR A 415 -23.38 13.38 10.45
CA TYR A 415 -22.70 12.74 11.57
C TYR A 415 -23.40 13.06 12.90
N THR A 416 -24.00 12.04 13.53
CA THR A 416 -24.81 12.17 14.75
C THR A 416 -23.99 12.01 16.04
N PHE A 417 -23.03 11.08 16.07
CA PHE A 417 -22.36 10.63 17.29
C PHE A 417 -23.34 10.29 18.43
N ASP A 418 -24.37 9.50 18.12
CA ASP A 418 -25.35 8.95 19.06
C ASP A 418 -24.90 7.58 19.65
N SER A 419 -23.77 7.04 19.16
CA SER A 419 -23.16 5.83 19.71
C SER A 419 -22.62 6.03 21.14
N GLU A 420 -22.31 4.93 21.82
CA GLU A 420 -21.96 4.95 23.25
C GLU A 420 -20.48 5.23 23.53
N ASN A 421 -20.20 5.77 24.72
CA ASN A 421 -18.88 6.23 25.14
C ASN A 421 -17.91 5.06 25.40
N LEU A 422 -16.85 4.97 24.58
CA LEU A 422 -15.85 3.91 24.69
C LEU A 422 -14.83 4.10 25.82
N MET A 423 -14.62 5.34 26.28
CA MET A 423 -13.55 5.69 27.23
C MET A 423 -14.01 5.53 28.70
N ASP A 424 -13.22 4.81 29.50
CA ASP A 424 -13.48 4.55 30.94
C ASP A 424 -13.05 5.68 31.89
N HIS A 425 -12.65 6.85 31.35
CA HIS A 425 -12.18 7.99 32.14
C HIS A 425 -13.37 8.75 32.76
N PRO A 426 -13.33 9.14 34.06
CA PRO A 426 -14.45 9.81 34.72
C PRO A 426 -14.82 11.15 34.09
N ASN A 427 -13.81 11.92 33.65
CA ASN A 427 -14.02 13.30 33.20
C ASN A 427 -14.08 13.45 31.68
N VAL A 428 -13.51 12.51 30.91
CA VAL A 428 -13.44 12.60 29.43
C VAL A 428 -14.23 11.43 28.83
N GLY A 429 -14.82 11.63 27.66
CA GLY A 429 -15.47 10.59 26.88
C GLY A 429 -15.11 10.68 25.41
N VAL A 430 -15.21 9.55 24.70
CA VAL A 430 -15.03 9.46 23.25
C VAL A 430 -16.16 8.63 22.65
N ILE A 431 -16.77 9.17 21.59
CA ILE A 431 -17.91 8.58 20.89
C ILE A 431 -17.55 8.48 19.40
N LEU A 432 -17.80 7.31 18.81
CA LEU A 432 -17.64 7.10 17.37
C LEU A 432 -18.88 7.55 16.61
N GLU A 433 -18.72 7.82 15.32
CA GLU A 433 -19.84 8.04 14.42
C GLU A 433 -20.62 6.74 14.15
N ASP A 434 -21.94 6.85 14.03
CA ASP A 434 -22.85 5.70 13.95
C ASP A 434 -22.67 4.90 12.64
N HIS A 435 -22.23 5.59 11.58
CA HIS A 435 -21.86 4.99 10.30
C HIS A 435 -20.67 4.00 10.38
N TYR A 436 -19.89 3.99 11.46
CA TYR A 436 -18.79 3.03 11.66
C TYR A 436 -19.30 1.58 11.70
N TYR A 437 -20.36 1.32 12.47
CA TYR A 437 -20.84 -0.05 12.74
C TYR A 437 -21.60 -0.68 11.57
N ASN A 438 -22.04 0.12 10.59
CA ASN A 438 -22.77 -0.33 9.40
C ASN A 438 -21.97 -0.15 8.09
N HIS A 439 -20.77 0.44 8.17
CA HIS A 439 -19.88 0.76 7.05
C HIS A 439 -20.52 1.59 5.92
N SER A 440 -21.47 2.49 6.24
CA SER A 440 -22.16 3.30 5.24
C SER A 440 -21.51 4.66 4.91
N ASP A 441 -20.46 5.06 5.64
CA ASP A 441 -19.68 6.29 5.41
C ASP A 441 -18.24 6.06 5.88
N ALA A 442 -17.28 6.71 5.24
CA ALA A 442 -15.90 6.79 5.72
C ALA A 442 -15.77 7.80 6.86
N SER A 443 -16.23 7.45 8.07
CA SER A 443 -16.11 8.32 9.25
C SER A 443 -14.68 8.80 9.45
N VAL A 444 -14.42 10.09 9.22
CA VAL A 444 -13.08 10.68 9.32
C VAL A 444 -12.70 11.13 10.73
N VAL A 445 -13.66 11.23 11.65
CA VAL A 445 -13.47 11.80 13.00
C VAL A 445 -14.24 11.03 14.08
N PHE A 446 -13.78 11.14 15.32
CA PHE A 446 -14.53 10.78 16.53
C PHE A 446 -14.73 12.01 17.44
N LYS A 447 -15.78 11.97 18.26
CA LYS A 447 -16.17 13.05 19.17
C LYS A 447 -15.54 12.83 20.55
N ARG A 448 -14.54 13.64 20.90
CA ARG A 448 -13.95 13.75 22.25
C ARG A 448 -14.68 14.85 23.03
N PHE A 449 -15.03 14.60 24.29
CA PHE A 449 -15.65 15.60 25.15
C PHE A 449 -15.17 15.52 26.61
N ASP A 450 -15.09 16.66 27.28
CA ASP A 450 -14.70 16.79 28.69
C ASP A 450 -15.87 17.35 29.52
N ARG A 451 -16.29 16.56 30.50
CA ARG A 451 -17.42 16.82 31.43
C ARG A 451 -17.10 17.91 32.46
N THR A 452 -15.84 18.30 32.60
CA THR A 452 -15.33 19.29 33.55
C THR A 452 -15.20 20.66 32.91
N THR A 453 -14.64 20.73 31.70
CA THR A 453 -14.36 21.99 30.99
C THR A 453 -15.43 22.36 29.97
N GLY A 454 -16.21 21.39 29.49
CA GLY A 454 -17.13 21.58 28.37
C GLY A 454 -16.45 21.59 27.00
N ASP A 455 -15.15 21.32 26.91
CA ASP A 455 -14.43 21.14 25.66
C ASP A 455 -15.01 19.96 24.87
N VAL A 456 -15.38 20.19 23.61
CA VAL A 456 -15.86 19.18 22.66
C VAL A 456 -15.06 19.34 21.37
N ARG A 457 -14.50 18.24 20.86
CA ARG A 457 -13.67 18.20 19.66
C ARG A 457 -14.01 17.01 18.79
N TYR A 458 -13.90 17.21 17.49
CA TYR A 458 -14.05 16.17 16.48
C TYR A 458 -12.65 15.86 15.95
N ILE A 459 -12.00 14.86 16.55
CA ILE A 459 -10.60 14.50 16.32
C ILE A 459 -10.50 13.52 15.15
N TYR A 460 -9.59 13.75 14.22
CA TYR A 460 -9.41 12.89 13.05
C TYR A 460 -8.81 11.53 13.42
N HIS A 461 -9.29 10.48 12.75
CA HIS A 461 -8.67 9.16 12.78
C HIS A 461 -7.38 9.14 11.95
N GLY A 462 -6.42 8.30 12.33
CA GLY A 462 -5.21 8.07 11.54
C GLY A 462 -5.54 7.45 10.18
N ASN A 463 -4.85 7.85 9.12
CA ASN A 463 -5.08 7.37 7.75
C ASN A 463 -3.83 7.64 6.87
N ASP A 464 -3.60 6.81 5.86
CA ASP A 464 -2.51 6.90 4.87
C ASP A 464 -2.94 7.48 3.51
N GLY A 465 -4.25 7.68 3.31
CA GLY A 465 -4.87 8.14 2.07
C GLY A 465 -5.04 7.05 1.00
N THR A 466 -5.06 5.77 1.38
CA THR A 466 -5.29 4.64 0.46
C THR A 466 -6.53 3.81 0.77
N SER A 467 -7.13 3.99 1.96
CA SER A 467 -8.22 3.16 2.46
C SER A 467 -9.12 3.92 3.46
N PHE A 468 -10.06 3.21 4.09
CA PHE A 468 -10.87 3.78 5.18
C PHE A 468 -9.98 4.13 6.39
N PRO A 469 -10.30 5.18 7.17
CA PRO A 469 -9.51 5.57 8.34
C PRO A 469 -9.35 4.44 9.37
N TRP A 470 -8.25 4.46 10.11
CA TRP A 470 -7.98 3.56 11.23
C TRP A 470 -8.78 4.02 12.45
N ASN A 471 -10.07 3.67 12.47
CA ASN A 471 -11.08 4.23 13.38
C ASN A 471 -10.83 4.00 14.88
N ASP A 472 -9.88 3.16 15.28
CA ASP A 472 -9.43 3.00 16.67
C ASP A 472 -8.20 3.87 17.02
N THR A 473 -7.83 4.81 16.15
CA THR A 473 -6.68 5.71 16.31
C THR A 473 -7.06 7.20 16.25
N ALA A 474 -6.17 8.08 16.70
CA ALA A 474 -6.28 9.54 16.72
C ALA A 474 -5.02 10.17 16.10
N GLN A 475 -5.19 10.96 15.04
CA GLN A 475 -4.12 11.52 14.21
C GLN A 475 -3.41 12.71 14.86
N LEU A 476 -2.08 12.64 14.97
CA LEU A 476 -1.25 13.72 15.52
C LEU A 476 -1.06 14.87 14.51
N ASN A 477 -0.98 16.10 15.03
CA ASN A 477 -0.81 17.32 14.24
C ASN A 477 0.67 17.70 14.08
N TYR A 478 1.29 17.20 13.02
CA TYR A 478 2.71 17.40 12.73
C TYR A 478 3.14 18.84 12.38
N LEU A 479 2.21 19.79 12.25
CA LEU A 479 2.58 21.22 12.18
C LEU A 479 3.06 21.77 13.54
N LYS A 480 2.57 21.23 14.66
CA LYS A 480 2.97 21.64 16.01
C LYS A 480 4.40 21.19 16.31
N ALA A 481 5.27 22.14 16.66
CA ALA A 481 6.65 21.84 17.02
C ALA A 481 6.75 21.04 18.31
N GLU A 482 5.87 21.30 19.29
CA GLU A 482 5.81 20.53 20.54
C GLU A 482 5.43 19.06 20.32
N VAL A 483 4.58 18.78 19.32
CA VAL A 483 4.20 17.40 18.95
C VAL A 483 5.38 16.67 18.30
N ARG A 484 6.11 17.32 17.38
CA ARG A 484 7.31 16.74 16.76
C ARG A 484 8.37 16.38 17.81
N GLU A 485 8.67 17.28 18.75
CA GLU A 485 9.63 16.99 19.83
C GLU A 485 9.12 15.93 20.81
N ALA A 486 7.84 15.91 21.18
CA ALA A 486 7.28 14.87 22.03
C ALA A 486 7.39 13.47 21.40
N VAL A 487 7.15 13.36 20.08
CA VAL A 487 7.36 12.10 19.35
C VAL A 487 8.85 11.77 19.24
N ILE A 488 9.75 12.73 18.96
CA ILE A 488 11.20 12.51 18.95
C ILE A 488 11.69 11.97 20.30
N GLN A 489 11.28 12.57 21.42
CA GLN A 489 11.63 12.08 22.77
C GLN A 489 11.08 10.67 23.04
N THR A 490 9.89 10.36 22.52
CA THR A 490 9.30 9.01 22.59
C THR A 490 10.13 8.01 21.78
N ILE A 491 10.56 8.35 20.56
CA ILE A 491 11.47 7.54 19.73
C ILE A 491 12.80 7.31 20.45
N LEU A 492 13.37 8.36 21.06
CA LEU A 492 14.62 8.27 21.84
C LEU A 492 14.46 7.41 23.10
N HIS A 493 13.29 7.42 23.76
CA HIS A 493 12.97 6.52 24.87
C HIS A 493 12.91 5.04 24.42
N VAL A 494 12.28 4.76 23.26
CA VAL A 494 12.27 3.42 22.66
C VAL A 494 13.70 3.00 22.28
N ALA A 495 14.48 3.87 21.64
CA ALA A 495 15.86 3.62 21.21
C ALA A 495 16.81 3.27 22.37
N ARG A 496 16.64 3.90 23.53
CA ARG A 496 17.38 3.58 24.77
C ARG A 496 17.10 2.18 25.30
N ASN A 497 15.99 1.56 24.88
CA ASN A 497 15.58 0.22 25.32
C ASN A 497 15.72 -0.87 24.25
N PHE A 498 15.62 -0.50 22.97
CA PHE A 498 15.66 -1.38 21.80
C PHE A 498 16.69 -0.85 20.78
N PRO A 499 17.81 -1.56 20.53
CA PRO A 499 18.82 -1.16 19.55
C PRO A 499 18.34 -1.35 18.08
N ILE A 500 17.11 -1.80 17.87
CA ILE A 500 16.46 -1.89 16.56
C ILE A 500 15.03 -1.35 16.71
N ILE A 501 14.64 -0.41 15.86
CA ILE A 501 13.27 0.13 15.80
C ILE A 501 12.72 -0.09 14.38
N ARG A 502 11.54 -0.69 14.28
CA ARG A 502 10.72 -0.68 13.05
C ARG A 502 9.64 0.39 13.18
N PHE A 503 9.70 1.40 12.32
CA PHE A 503 8.67 2.43 12.23
C PHE A 503 7.52 1.96 11.35
N ASP A 504 6.31 2.01 11.90
CA ASP A 504 5.05 1.71 11.22
C ASP A 504 4.65 2.82 10.25
N ALA A 505 4.17 2.47 9.05
CA ALA A 505 3.62 3.39 8.05
C ALA A 505 4.45 4.68 7.82
N ALA A 506 5.79 4.58 7.86
CA ALA A 506 6.70 5.72 8.01
C ALA A 506 6.60 6.74 6.87
N MET A 507 6.19 6.31 5.67
CA MET A 507 5.93 7.19 4.53
C MET A 507 4.89 8.28 4.81
N THR A 508 3.94 8.07 5.73
CA THR A 508 2.92 9.06 6.12
C THR A 508 3.51 10.33 6.74
N LEU A 509 4.67 10.23 7.40
CA LEU A 509 5.32 11.32 8.12
C LEU A 509 6.48 12.00 7.39
N ALA A 510 6.81 11.57 6.16
CA ALA A 510 7.66 12.41 5.31
C ALA A 510 6.94 13.75 5.06
N LYS A 511 7.65 14.87 5.13
CA LYS A 511 7.09 16.23 5.05
C LYS A 511 6.10 16.41 3.89
N LYS A 512 6.44 15.89 2.70
CA LYS A 512 5.57 15.93 1.50
C LYS A 512 4.24 15.16 1.66
N HIS A 513 4.20 14.11 2.49
CA HIS A 513 3.02 13.32 2.77
C HIS A 513 2.14 13.91 3.87
N VAL A 514 2.75 14.53 4.89
CA VAL A 514 2.01 15.36 5.85
C VAL A 514 1.25 16.47 5.11
N GLN A 515 1.88 17.11 4.11
CA GLN A 515 1.21 18.05 3.21
C GLN A 515 0.09 17.38 2.40
N ARG A 516 0.40 16.34 1.61
CA ARG A 516 -0.56 15.64 0.72
C ARG A 516 -1.84 15.18 1.44
N LEU A 517 -1.70 14.62 2.64
CA LEU A 517 -2.79 14.00 3.37
C LEU A 517 -3.60 15.01 4.18
N TRP A 518 -2.92 15.86 4.95
CA TRP A 518 -3.56 16.65 5.99
C TRP A 518 -3.70 18.13 5.62
N PHE A 519 -2.90 18.65 4.70
CA PHE A 519 -2.85 20.07 4.32
C PHE A 519 -2.65 20.29 2.80
N PRO A 520 -3.42 19.63 1.91
CA PRO A 520 -3.13 19.59 0.47
C PRO A 520 -3.25 20.95 -0.22
N GLU A 521 -2.38 21.21 -1.19
CA GLU A 521 -2.49 22.40 -2.05
C GLU A 521 -3.76 22.35 -2.93
N PRO A 522 -4.28 23.49 -3.43
CA PRO A 522 -5.44 23.52 -4.32
C PRO A 522 -5.25 22.62 -5.55
N GLY A 523 -6.13 21.62 -5.72
CA GLY A 523 -6.09 20.67 -6.83
C GLY A 523 -5.27 19.39 -6.56
N ALA A 524 -4.63 19.30 -5.38
CA ALA A 524 -3.88 18.14 -4.90
C ALA A 524 -4.57 17.42 -3.71
N GLY A 525 -5.82 17.77 -3.41
CA GLY A 525 -6.64 17.18 -2.36
C GLY A 525 -7.45 15.95 -2.81
N GLY A 526 -8.39 15.54 -1.97
CA GLY A 526 -9.20 14.32 -2.13
C GLY A 526 -8.76 13.16 -1.24
N ALA A 527 -7.46 13.03 -0.95
CA ALA A 527 -6.87 11.86 -0.28
C ALA A 527 -7.45 11.56 1.13
N ILE A 528 -7.85 12.59 1.88
CA ILE A 528 -8.56 12.46 3.16
C ILE A 528 -9.82 13.34 3.09
N PRO A 529 -11.04 12.79 3.21
CA PRO A 529 -12.27 13.59 3.17
C PRO A 529 -12.30 14.68 4.26
N SER A 530 -12.84 15.85 3.92
CA SER A 530 -12.85 17.11 4.67
C SER A 530 -11.50 17.82 4.91
N ARG A 531 -10.39 17.37 4.32
CA ARG A 531 -9.07 18.03 4.49
C ARG A 531 -8.74 19.09 3.46
N ALA A 532 -9.37 19.09 2.28
CA ALA A 532 -9.13 20.13 1.27
C ALA A 532 -9.58 21.54 1.72
N GLU A 533 -10.62 21.64 2.57
CA GLU A 533 -11.03 22.88 3.24
C GLU A 533 -9.97 23.42 4.23
N ARG A 534 -9.00 22.59 4.61
CA ARG A 534 -7.91 22.90 5.56
C ARG A 534 -6.53 22.82 4.90
N GLY A 535 -6.48 22.79 3.56
CA GLY A 535 -5.27 22.71 2.79
C GLY A 535 -4.50 24.02 2.73
N LEU A 536 -3.17 23.96 2.86
CA LEU A 536 -2.26 25.11 2.87
C LEU A 536 -1.57 25.26 1.50
N THR A 537 -1.09 26.46 1.17
CA THR A 537 -0.08 26.59 0.10
C THR A 537 1.25 26.04 0.56
N ARG A 538 2.13 25.67 -0.38
CA ARG A 538 3.48 25.22 -0.09
C ARG A 538 4.26 26.16 0.83
N SER A 539 4.16 27.48 0.63
CA SER A 539 4.91 28.45 1.44
C SER A 539 4.40 28.53 2.89
N GLU A 540 3.11 28.36 3.13
CA GLU A 540 2.53 28.34 4.48
C GLU A 540 2.87 27.02 5.19
N PHE A 541 2.79 25.90 4.45
CA PHE A 541 3.17 24.58 4.97
C PHE A 541 4.67 24.49 5.28
N GLU A 542 5.54 24.99 4.40
CA GLU A 542 6.99 25.05 4.65
C GLU A 542 7.36 26.01 5.79
N ALA A 543 6.54 27.03 6.09
CA ALA A 543 6.74 27.87 7.28
C ALA A 543 6.31 27.18 8.59
N ALA A 544 5.24 26.37 8.56
CA ALA A 544 4.75 25.64 9.74
C ALA A 544 5.54 24.35 10.05
N MET A 545 6.03 23.67 9.03
CA MET A 545 6.90 22.50 9.10
C MET A 545 8.17 22.74 8.28
N PRO A 546 9.15 23.52 8.79
CA PRO A 546 10.36 23.89 8.05
C PRO A 546 11.25 22.69 7.76
N GLU A 547 11.55 21.89 8.78
CA GLU A 547 12.40 20.71 8.67
C GLU A 547 11.61 19.44 8.29
N GLU A 548 12.34 18.45 7.81
CA GLU A 548 11.83 17.12 7.50
C GLU A 548 11.95 16.23 8.75
N PHE A 549 10.82 15.85 9.33
CA PHE A 549 10.74 15.19 10.65
C PHE A 549 11.65 13.97 10.75
N TRP A 550 11.70 13.13 9.71
CA TRP A 550 12.56 11.95 9.70
C TRP A 550 14.04 12.29 9.68
N ARG A 551 14.44 13.42 9.10
CA ARG A 551 15.82 13.91 9.13
C ARG A 551 16.21 14.35 10.54
N GLU A 552 15.30 15.04 11.24
CA GLU A 552 15.46 15.40 12.65
C GLU A 552 15.61 14.15 13.53
N VAL A 553 14.71 13.16 13.39
CA VAL A 553 14.76 11.88 14.12
C VAL A 553 16.10 11.17 13.93
N VAL A 554 16.56 11.01 12.69
CA VAL A 554 17.80 10.30 12.38
C VAL A 554 19.03 11.05 12.92
N ASP A 555 19.06 12.39 12.81
CA ASP A 555 20.15 13.21 13.33
C ASP A 555 20.20 13.19 14.88
N ARG A 556 19.04 13.23 15.55
CA ARG A 556 18.92 13.10 17.01
C ARG A 556 19.31 11.71 17.50
N VAL A 557 18.90 10.64 16.81
CA VAL A 557 19.33 9.27 17.11
C VAL A 557 20.84 9.12 16.96
N ALA A 558 21.44 9.65 15.89
CA ALA A 558 22.88 9.60 15.67
C ALA A 558 23.70 10.39 16.73
N ALA A 559 23.09 11.39 17.38
CA ALA A 559 23.72 12.17 18.44
C ALA A 559 23.53 11.57 19.85
N GLU A 560 22.32 11.12 20.19
CA GLU A 560 21.94 10.72 21.56
C GLU A 560 22.02 9.19 21.81
N VAL A 561 21.78 8.38 20.78
CA VAL A 561 21.65 6.91 20.86
C VAL A 561 22.28 6.23 19.63
N PRO A 562 23.59 6.43 19.39
CA PRO A 562 24.22 6.09 18.11
C PRO A 562 24.34 4.59 17.79
N ASP A 563 23.92 3.66 18.67
CA ASP A 563 23.92 2.20 18.40
C ASP A 563 22.51 1.66 18.06
N THR A 564 21.57 2.53 17.67
CA THR A 564 20.21 2.13 17.27
C THR A 564 20.07 2.04 15.74
N LEU A 565 19.68 0.86 15.23
CA LEU A 565 19.28 0.67 13.84
C LEU A 565 17.84 1.17 13.64
N LEU A 566 17.66 2.05 12.66
CA LEU A 566 16.35 2.59 12.28
C LEU A 566 15.87 1.95 10.98
N LEU A 567 14.74 1.24 11.07
CA LEU A 567 14.09 0.54 9.97
C LEU A 567 12.76 1.24 9.66
N ALA A 568 12.56 1.68 8.42
CA ALA A 568 11.30 2.25 7.97
C ALA A 568 10.47 1.22 7.20
N GLU A 569 9.23 1.00 7.61
CA GLU A 569 8.20 0.57 6.66
C GLU A 569 7.83 1.77 5.80
N ALA A 570 8.22 1.75 4.53
CA ALA A 570 7.83 2.75 3.56
C ALA A 570 7.59 2.07 2.21
N PHE A 571 6.61 2.59 1.47
CA PHE A 571 6.23 2.13 0.14
C PHE A 571 6.13 3.34 -0.80
N TRP A 572 5.41 3.18 -1.92
CA TRP A 572 5.13 4.25 -2.89
C TRP A 572 6.38 4.83 -3.59
N LEU A 573 7.36 3.97 -3.90
CA LEU A 573 8.61 4.33 -4.60
C LEU A 573 9.49 5.33 -3.82
N MET A 574 9.40 5.31 -2.49
CA MET A 574 10.17 6.17 -1.59
C MET A 574 11.39 5.50 -0.95
N GLU A 575 11.68 4.25 -1.28
CA GLU A 575 12.68 3.43 -0.62
C GLU A 575 14.07 4.10 -0.71
N GLY A 576 14.42 4.59 -1.90
CA GLY A 576 15.61 5.41 -2.13
C GLY A 576 15.63 6.70 -1.32
N TYR A 577 14.53 7.47 -1.30
CA TYR A 577 14.42 8.71 -0.52
C TYR A 577 14.64 8.48 0.98
N PHE A 578 14.06 7.42 1.54
CA PHE A 578 14.21 7.07 2.96
C PHE A 578 15.65 6.74 3.35
N VAL A 579 16.38 5.97 2.53
CA VAL A 579 17.73 5.53 2.91
C VAL A 579 18.82 6.52 2.49
N ARG A 580 18.66 7.16 1.32
CA ARG A 580 19.64 8.09 0.74
C ARG A 580 19.49 9.51 1.25
N THR A 581 18.27 10.04 1.36
CA THR A 581 18.02 11.45 1.76
C THR A 581 17.71 11.56 3.25
N LEU A 582 16.72 10.80 3.73
CA LEU A 582 16.32 10.82 5.15
C LEU A 582 17.34 10.10 6.06
N GLY A 583 18.15 9.21 5.51
CA GLY A 583 19.21 8.52 6.23
C GLY A 583 18.72 7.36 7.11
N MET A 584 17.55 6.78 6.85
CA MET A 584 17.13 5.56 7.54
C MET A 584 18.13 4.43 7.28
N HIS A 585 18.41 3.64 8.31
CA HIS A 585 19.40 2.58 8.22
C HIS A 585 18.91 1.45 7.30
N ARG A 586 17.61 1.14 7.33
CA ARG A 586 16.96 0.14 6.47
C ARG A 586 15.56 0.57 6.04
N VAL A 587 15.05 0.04 4.92
CA VAL A 587 13.68 0.28 4.41
C VAL A 587 13.07 -0.98 3.81
N TYR A 588 11.76 -1.19 3.91
CA TYR A 588 11.08 -2.36 3.33
C TYR A 588 11.22 -2.48 1.80
N ASN A 589 11.26 -3.73 1.30
CA ASN A 589 11.29 -4.07 -0.12
C ASN A 589 10.24 -5.16 -0.42
N SER A 590 8.98 -4.73 -0.60
CA SER A 590 7.87 -5.64 -0.96
C SER A 590 8.02 -6.23 -2.38
N ALA A 591 8.80 -5.59 -3.26
CA ALA A 591 9.07 -6.09 -4.60
C ALA A 591 9.81 -7.45 -4.59
N PHE A 592 10.71 -7.68 -3.61
CA PHE A 592 11.30 -9.01 -3.38
C PHE A 592 10.21 -10.08 -3.23
N MET A 593 9.24 -9.84 -2.35
CA MET A 593 8.21 -10.82 -2.02
C MET A 593 7.26 -11.05 -3.20
N HIS A 594 6.65 -9.98 -3.73
CA HIS A 594 5.63 -10.10 -4.78
C HIS A 594 6.20 -10.64 -6.09
N MET A 595 7.34 -10.10 -6.57
CA MET A 595 7.87 -10.49 -7.88
C MET A 595 8.43 -11.92 -7.89
N LEU A 596 9.03 -12.38 -6.78
CA LEU A 596 9.49 -13.78 -6.68
C LEU A 596 8.34 -14.76 -6.48
N ARG A 597 7.27 -14.37 -5.77
CA ARG A 597 6.03 -15.15 -5.66
C ARG A 597 5.37 -15.34 -7.03
N ASP A 598 5.17 -14.25 -7.75
CA ASP A 598 4.40 -14.22 -9.00
C ASP A 598 5.25 -14.58 -10.24
N GLU A 599 6.54 -14.90 -10.06
CA GLU A 599 7.52 -15.24 -11.10
C GLU A 599 7.74 -14.12 -12.13
N ASP A 600 7.57 -12.88 -11.68
CA ASP A 600 7.82 -11.62 -12.39
C ASP A 600 9.34 -11.32 -12.47
N ASN A 601 10.14 -12.37 -12.64
CA ASN A 601 11.59 -12.42 -12.39
C ASN A 601 12.37 -11.34 -13.14
N ALA A 602 12.00 -11.08 -14.40
CA ALA A 602 12.62 -10.04 -15.23
C ALA A 602 12.43 -8.63 -14.64
N LYS A 603 11.29 -8.32 -14.02
CA LYS A 603 11.07 -7.04 -13.34
C LYS A 603 11.98 -6.91 -12.11
N TYR A 604 12.13 -7.98 -11.33
CA TYR A 604 12.97 -7.95 -10.13
C TYR A 604 14.46 -7.89 -10.48
N ARG A 605 14.92 -8.66 -11.49
CA ARG A 605 16.28 -8.53 -12.04
C ARG A 605 16.54 -7.12 -12.57
N MET A 606 15.60 -6.51 -13.29
CA MET A 606 15.70 -5.12 -13.74
C MET A 606 15.76 -4.14 -12.57
N ALA A 607 14.97 -4.31 -11.51
CA ALA A 607 15.04 -3.47 -10.31
C ALA A 607 16.42 -3.54 -9.63
N ILE A 608 17.03 -4.73 -9.54
CA ILE A 608 18.40 -4.88 -9.03
C ILE A 608 19.41 -4.21 -9.98
N LYS A 609 19.35 -4.47 -11.30
CA LYS A 609 20.23 -3.83 -12.32
C LYS A 609 20.16 -2.30 -12.21
N ASN A 610 18.96 -1.72 -12.24
CA ASN A 610 18.75 -0.28 -12.09
C ASN A 610 19.29 0.26 -10.74
N THR A 611 19.19 -0.51 -9.66
CA THR A 611 19.77 -0.13 -8.35
C THR A 611 21.30 -0.10 -8.41
N LEU A 612 21.94 -1.09 -9.04
CA LEU A 612 23.40 -1.16 -9.20
C LEU A 612 23.95 -0.07 -10.14
N GLU A 613 23.19 0.29 -11.19
CA GLU A 613 23.54 1.35 -12.15
C GLU A 613 23.32 2.77 -11.59
N PHE A 614 22.52 2.93 -10.54
CA PHE A 614 22.25 4.22 -9.88
C PHE A 614 23.06 4.41 -8.59
N ASP A 615 22.87 3.53 -7.60
CA ASP A 615 23.64 3.51 -6.36
C ASP A 615 23.48 2.15 -5.66
N ALA A 616 24.49 1.28 -5.81
CA ALA A 616 24.49 -0.05 -5.21
C ALA A 616 24.29 -0.02 -3.68
N ARG A 617 24.64 1.09 -2.99
CA ARG A 617 24.48 1.22 -1.53
C ARG A 617 23.02 1.23 -1.07
N ILE A 618 22.05 1.39 -1.98
CA ILE A 618 20.62 1.20 -1.68
C ILE A 618 20.29 -0.30 -1.51
N LEU A 619 20.93 -1.20 -2.25
CA LEU A 619 20.64 -2.64 -2.20
C LEU A 619 20.89 -3.24 -0.81
N GLN A 620 21.98 -2.83 -0.14
CA GLN A 620 22.26 -3.21 1.26
C GLN A 620 21.35 -2.55 2.31
N ARG A 621 20.46 -1.64 1.90
CA ARG A 621 19.51 -0.96 2.80
C ARG A 621 18.11 -1.59 2.79
N TYR A 622 17.79 -2.41 1.80
CA TYR A 622 16.49 -3.09 1.74
C TYR A 622 16.32 -4.11 2.87
N VAL A 623 15.10 -4.19 3.41
CA VAL A 623 14.60 -5.31 4.20
C VAL A 623 13.86 -6.23 3.25
N ASN A 624 14.45 -7.39 2.99
CA ASN A 624 13.83 -8.43 2.18
C ASN A 624 13.05 -9.36 3.13
N PHE A 625 11.89 -9.86 2.70
CA PHE A 625 11.05 -10.77 3.49
C PHE A 625 10.22 -11.68 2.58
N MET A 626 9.85 -12.86 3.09
CA MET A 626 8.89 -13.75 2.41
C MET A 626 7.45 -13.58 2.93
N ASN A 627 7.29 -13.03 4.14
CA ASN A 627 6.08 -12.39 4.63
C ASN A 627 6.41 -11.41 5.77
N ASN A 628 5.54 -10.44 6.00
CA ASN A 628 5.48 -9.61 7.21
C ASN A 628 4.19 -9.98 7.99
N PRO A 629 3.77 -9.24 9.04
CA PRO A 629 2.51 -9.51 9.75
C PRO A 629 1.23 -9.27 8.92
N ASP A 630 1.31 -8.40 7.91
CA ASP A 630 0.18 -7.90 7.14
C ASP A 630 -0.05 -8.66 5.82
N GLU A 631 0.92 -9.47 5.43
CA GLU A 631 0.89 -10.39 4.31
C GLU A 631 0.44 -11.80 4.68
N LYS A 632 0.18 -12.63 3.66
CA LYS A 632 -0.01 -14.08 3.87
C LYS A 632 1.30 -14.74 4.33
N THR A 633 1.21 -15.80 5.13
CA THR A 633 2.38 -16.58 5.58
C THR A 633 3.22 -17.09 4.40
N ALA A 634 4.54 -17.22 4.58
CA ALA A 634 5.43 -17.62 3.50
C ALA A 634 5.07 -19.01 2.90
N VAL A 635 4.47 -19.93 3.66
CA VAL A 635 4.00 -21.22 3.14
C VAL A 635 2.73 -21.11 2.30
N GLU A 636 1.82 -20.18 2.62
CA GLU A 636 0.64 -19.86 1.78
C GLU A 636 1.04 -19.18 0.45
N GLN A 637 2.19 -18.47 0.42
CA GLN A 637 2.66 -17.75 -0.77
C GLN A 637 3.63 -18.56 -1.65
N PHE A 638 4.51 -19.37 -1.06
CA PHE A 638 5.58 -20.09 -1.76
C PHE A 638 5.53 -21.62 -1.63
N GLY A 639 4.58 -22.16 -0.84
CA GLY A 639 4.50 -23.59 -0.51
C GLY A 639 5.58 -24.02 0.49
N LYS A 640 5.81 -25.34 0.58
CA LYS A 640 6.82 -25.97 1.47
C LYS A 640 7.96 -26.69 0.72
N ALA A 641 8.07 -26.47 -0.58
CA ALA A 641 8.99 -27.18 -1.48
C ALA A 641 10.08 -26.24 -2.05
N ASP A 642 10.78 -26.69 -3.09
CA ASP A 642 11.96 -26.05 -3.68
C ASP A 642 11.82 -24.55 -3.97
N LYS A 643 10.61 -24.07 -4.36
CA LYS A 643 10.35 -22.64 -4.55
C LYS A 643 10.52 -21.84 -3.25
N TYR A 644 9.97 -22.33 -2.13
CA TYR A 644 10.17 -21.70 -0.82
C TYR A 644 11.67 -21.65 -0.47
N PHE A 645 12.37 -22.78 -0.59
CA PHE A 645 13.78 -22.84 -0.16
C PHE A 645 14.71 -22.02 -1.06
N GLY A 646 14.49 -21.99 -2.37
CA GLY A 646 15.26 -21.12 -3.28
C GLY A 646 15.05 -19.62 -3.02
N VAL A 647 13.80 -19.19 -2.76
CA VAL A 647 13.53 -17.80 -2.35
C VAL A 647 14.09 -17.51 -0.95
N CYS A 648 14.08 -18.48 -0.04
CA CYS A 648 14.69 -18.33 1.29
C CYS A 648 16.23 -18.26 1.24
N VAL A 649 16.88 -18.93 0.28
CA VAL A 649 18.30 -18.73 -0.04
C VAL A 649 18.53 -17.32 -0.57
N LEU A 650 17.72 -16.81 -1.51
CA LEU A 650 17.83 -15.42 -1.99
C LEU A 650 17.69 -14.42 -0.83
N LEU A 651 16.70 -14.61 0.04
CA LEU A 651 16.48 -13.81 1.25
C LEU A 651 17.76 -13.75 2.10
N SER A 652 18.38 -14.91 2.35
CA SER A 652 19.55 -15.07 3.22
C SER A 652 20.85 -14.54 2.62
N THR A 653 20.96 -14.47 1.28
CA THR A 653 22.24 -14.28 0.57
C THR A 653 22.31 -13.08 -0.37
N LEU A 654 21.22 -12.33 -0.58
CA LEU A 654 21.31 -10.98 -1.14
C LEU A 654 21.84 -9.96 -0.09
N PRO A 655 22.41 -8.82 -0.51
CA PRO A 655 22.61 -7.67 0.35
C PRO A 655 21.29 -7.16 0.94
N GLY A 656 21.35 -6.54 2.11
CA GLY A 656 20.18 -6.03 2.84
C GLY A 656 20.03 -6.63 4.24
N LEU A 657 18.81 -6.57 4.77
CA LEU A 657 18.39 -7.19 6.03
C LEU A 657 17.40 -8.32 5.71
N PRO A 658 17.74 -9.60 5.94
CA PRO A 658 16.77 -10.69 5.88
C PRO A 658 15.84 -10.65 7.10
N MET A 659 14.54 -10.52 6.84
CA MET A 659 13.48 -10.60 7.85
C MET A 659 12.60 -11.83 7.63
N PHE A 660 12.44 -12.61 8.70
CA PHE A 660 11.62 -13.83 8.73
C PHE A 660 10.31 -13.57 9.48
N GLY A 661 9.20 -14.06 8.94
CA GLY A 661 7.86 -13.92 9.52
C GLY A 661 7.58 -14.86 10.70
N HIS A 662 6.54 -14.54 11.48
CA HIS A 662 6.04 -15.43 12.53
C HIS A 662 5.59 -16.76 11.91
N GLY A 663 6.16 -17.89 12.37
CA GLY A 663 5.77 -19.22 11.92
C GLY A 663 6.47 -19.68 10.65
N GLN A 664 7.32 -18.82 10.06
CA GLN A 664 7.99 -19.12 8.79
C GLN A 664 8.95 -20.31 8.88
N VAL A 665 9.64 -20.50 10.01
CA VAL A 665 10.54 -21.66 10.20
C VAL A 665 9.74 -22.91 10.58
N GLU A 666 8.70 -22.72 11.40
CA GLU A 666 7.82 -23.78 11.89
C GLU A 666 6.87 -24.34 10.80
N GLY A 667 6.67 -23.59 9.72
CA GLY A 667 5.82 -23.96 8.58
C GLY A 667 4.32 -23.78 8.84
N PHE A 668 3.95 -22.77 9.64
CA PHE A 668 2.56 -22.43 10.00
C PHE A 668 1.85 -21.63 8.90
N HIS A 669 0.56 -21.85 8.75
CA HIS A 669 -0.30 -21.25 7.74
C HIS A 669 -1.13 -20.08 8.30
N GLU A 670 -1.51 -20.09 9.59
CA GLU A 670 -2.31 -19.01 10.18
C GLU A 670 -1.56 -17.67 10.19
N LYS A 671 -2.17 -16.66 9.55
CA LYS A 671 -1.74 -15.26 9.63
C LYS A 671 -2.27 -14.63 10.92
N TYR A 672 -1.39 -14.06 11.73
CA TYR A 672 -1.75 -13.40 13.00
C TYR A 672 -1.90 -11.90 12.81
N GLY A 673 -3.15 -11.41 12.81
CA GLY A 673 -3.46 -9.98 12.83
C GLY A 673 -3.13 -9.30 14.17
N MET A 674 -3.22 -7.97 14.19
CA MET A 674 -2.75 -7.16 15.33
C MET A 674 -3.58 -7.34 16.62
N GLU A 675 -4.81 -7.84 16.50
CA GLU A 675 -5.73 -8.21 17.59
C GLU A 675 -5.56 -9.63 18.16
N TYR A 676 -4.62 -10.42 17.63
CA TYR A 676 -4.47 -11.81 18.06
C TYR A 676 -3.79 -11.93 19.43
N ARG A 677 -4.51 -12.51 20.41
CA ARG A 677 -3.98 -12.89 21.74
C ARG A 677 -3.43 -14.32 21.81
N ARG A 678 -3.84 -15.20 20.88
CA ARG A 678 -3.44 -16.60 20.77
C ARG A 678 -3.64 -17.09 19.34
N ALA A 679 -2.99 -18.18 18.95
CA ALA A 679 -3.34 -18.87 17.70
C ALA A 679 -4.77 -19.44 17.81
N LYS A 680 -5.56 -19.33 16.75
CA LYS A 680 -6.91 -19.94 16.65
C LYS A 680 -6.82 -21.32 16.04
N TRP A 681 -5.78 -21.58 15.23
CA TRP A 681 -5.47 -22.90 14.68
C TRP A 681 -4.46 -23.62 15.59
N ASP A 682 -4.69 -24.91 15.85
CA ASP A 682 -3.80 -25.75 16.67
C ASP A 682 -2.73 -26.39 15.76
N GLU A 683 -1.90 -25.56 15.13
CA GLU A 683 -0.85 -26.01 14.22
C GLU A 683 0.37 -26.56 14.98
N THR A 684 0.75 -27.80 14.66
CA THR A 684 2.01 -28.39 15.10
C THR A 684 3.14 -28.07 14.10
N PRO A 685 4.36 -27.74 14.57
CA PRO A 685 5.50 -27.51 13.67
C PRO A 685 5.77 -28.67 12.71
N ASP A 686 6.17 -28.33 11.49
CA ASP A 686 6.51 -29.29 10.46
C ASP A 686 7.96 -29.75 10.65
N GLU A 687 8.17 -30.78 11.47
CA GLU A 687 9.48 -31.33 11.82
C GLU A 687 10.30 -31.80 10.59
N GLY A 688 9.68 -32.02 9.42
CA GLY A 688 10.43 -32.26 8.18
C GLY A 688 11.02 -30.98 7.63
N PHE A 689 10.15 -29.99 7.44
CA PHE A 689 10.47 -28.65 6.93
C PHE A 689 11.45 -27.88 7.83
N VAL A 690 11.26 -27.93 9.16
CA VAL A 690 12.14 -27.31 10.18
C VAL A 690 13.57 -27.82 10.04
N ARG A 691 13.79 -29.14 10.01
CA ARG A 691 15.14 -29.72 9.89
C ARG A 691 15.79 -29.40 8.54
N TYR A 692 15.00 -29.29 7.46
CA TYR A 692 15.54 -28.88 6.16
C TYR A 692 15.92 -27.38 6.15
N HIS A 693 15.17 -26.53 6.87
CA HIS A 693 15.54 -25.13 7.12
C HIS A 693 16.85 -25.01 7.93
N GLU A 694 17.03 -25.86 8.93
CA GLU A 694 18.25 -25.93 9.75
C GLU A 694 19.46 -26.49 8.97
N GLN A 695 19.24 -27.35 7.97
CA GLN A 695 20.27 -27.86 7.07
C GLN A 695 20.69 -26.86 5.99
N ILE A 696 19.74 -26.19 5.33
CA ILE A 696 20.01 -25.40 4.12
C ILE A 696 20.17 -23.90 4.42
N ILE A 697 19.36 -23.34 5.32
CA ILE A 697 19.26 -21.89 5.52
C ILE A 697 20.13 -21.41 6.68
N SER A 698 20.06 -22.07 7.84
CA SER A 698 20.81 -21.64 9.03
C SER A 698 22.33 -21.52 8.83
N PRO A 699 23.03 -22.37 8.05
CA PRO A 699 24.46 -22.17 7.75
C PRO A 699 24.74 -20.88 6.96
N LEU A 700 23.80 -20.43 6.13
CA LEU A 700 23.91 -19.19 5.36
C LEU A 700 23.68 -17.96 6.25
N LEU A 701 22.76 -18.06 7.22
CA LEU A 701 22.51 -17.03 8.22
C LEU A 701 23.73 -16.84 9.15
N HIS A 702 24.37 -17.92 9.61
CA HIS A 702 25.64 -17.84 10.35
C HIS A 702 26.78 -17.22 9.51
N ARG A 703 26.73 -17.36 8.19
CA ARG A 703 27.68 -16.73 7.24
C ARG A 703 27.19 -15.40 6.64
N ARG A 704 26.18 -14.74 7.23
CA ARG A 704 25.57 -13.50 6.73
C ARG A 704 26.58 -12.45 6.26
N ARG A 705 27.74 -12.34 6.93
CA ARG A 705 28.83 -11.39 6.60
C ARG A 705 29.31 -11.45 5.14
N ILE A 706 29.36 -12.63 4.52
CA ILE A 706 29.80 -12.81 3.11
C ILE A 706 28.87 -12.08 2.14
N PHE A 707 27.60 -11.97 2.53
CA PHE A 707 26.48 -11.56 1.69
C PHE A 707 25.90 -10.18 2.05
N ALA A 708 26.47 -9.51 3.06
CA ALA A 708 25.85 -8.36 3.70
C ALA A 708 26.04 -7.04 2.93
N GLY A 709 27.28 -6.74 2.55
CA GLY A 709 27.66 -5.53 1.83
C GLY A 709 27.56 -5.66 0.31
N VAL A 710 27.81 -4.55 -0.39
CA VAL A 710 27.72 -4.47 -1.87
C VAL A 710 29.06 -4.29 -2.57
N ASP A 711 30.14 -4.01 -1.84
CA ASP A 711 31.46 -3.65 -2.38
C ASP A 711 32.09 -4.73 -3.29
N ASN A 712 31.67 -5.99 -3.12
CA ASN A 712 32.05 -7.12 -3.98
C ASN A 712 30.81 -7.88 -4.51
N PHE A 713 29.64 -7.27 -4.53
CA PHE A 713 28.41 -7.88 -5.04
C PHE A 713 28.31 -7.70 -6.57
N PHE A 714 28.27 -8.81 -7.30
CA PHE A 714 28.17 -8.79 -8.77
C PHE A 714 27.03 -9.72 -9.22
N LEU A 715 25.96 -9.13 -9.78
CA LEU A 715 24.88 -9.84 -10.45
C LEU A 715 25.33 -10.29 -11.85
N TYR A 716 24.97 -11.50 -12.28
CA TYR A 716 25.26 -12.06 -13.61
C TYR A 716 23.99 -12.30 -14.41
N ASP A 717 24.13 -12.25 -15.73
CA ASP A 717 23.17 -12.80 -16.70
C ASP A 717 23.58 -14.24 -17.06
N LEU A 718 22.63 -15.18 -17.03
CA LEU A 718 22.83 -16.53 -17.58
C LEU A 718 22.55 -16.48 -19.09
N PHE A 719 23.57 -16.71 -19.90
CA PHE A 719 23.41 -16.82 -21.36
C PHE A 719 23.13 -18.26 -21.76
N THR A 720 22.02 -18.50 -22.44
CA THR A 720 21.63 -19.81 -22.99
C THR A 720 22.49 -20.18 -24.21
N PRO A 721 22.53 -21.46 -24.63
CA PRO A 721 23.18 -21.88 -25.88
C PRO A 721 22.69 -21.12 -27.13
N GLU A 722 21.46 -20.63 -27.08
CA GLU A 722 20.80 -19.84 -28.13
C GLU A 722 21.20 -18.35 -28.10
N GLY A 723 22.00 -17.92 -27.11
CA GLY A 723 22.61 -16.60 -27.04
C GLY A 723 21.76 -15.50 -26.39
N HIS A 724 20.60 -15.84 -25.82
CA HIS A 724 19.78 -14.89 -25.05
C HIS A 724 20.02 -15.05 -23.54
N VAL A 725 19.62 -14.03 -22.77
CA VAL A 725 19.59 -14.11 -21.31
C VAL A 725 18.38 -14.92 -20.86
N ASP A 726 18.52 -15.75 -19.81
CA ASP A 726 17.40 -16.29 -19.06
C ASP A 726 17.12 -15.45 -17.81
N GLU A 727 16.14 -14.55 -17.93
CA GLU A 727 15.73 -13.65 -16.83
C GLU A 727 14.97 -14.38 -15.69
N ASN A 728 14.82 -15.71 -15.73
CA ASN A 728 14.32 -16.51 -14.59
C ASN A 728 15.43 -16.94 -13.63
N VAL A 729 16.70 -16.77 -14.01
CA VAL A 729 17.85 -17.20 -13.22
C VAL A 729 18.46 -16.02 -12.48
N PHE A 730 18.46 -16.09 -11.16
CA PHE A 730 19.21 -15.18 -10.29
C PHE A 730 20.59 -15.80 -10.03
N ALA A 731 21.64 -15.18 -10.56
CA ALA A 731 23.02 -15.60 -10.35
C ALA A 731 23.85 -14.41 -9.88
N TYR A 732 24.55 -14.52 -8.76
CA TYR A 732 25.41 -13.45 -8.24
C TYR A 732 26.53 -13.99 -7.35
N SER A 733 27.64 -13.25 -7.29
CA SER A 733 28.72 -13.50 -6.33
C SER A 733 28.80 -12.38 -5.30
N ASN A 734 29.28 -12.70 -4.11
CA ASN A 734 29.71 -11.71 -3.12
C ASN A 734 30.98 -12.20 -2.40
N ARG A 735 31.72 -11.28 -1.77
CA ARG A 735 33.00 -11.58 -1.11
C ARG A 735 33.21 -10.70 0.11
N PHE A 736 33.63 -11.31 1.21
CA PHE A 736 34.06 -10.62 2.43
C PHE A 736 35.42 -11.17 2.87
N GLU A 737 36.44 -10.31 2.93
CA GLU A 737 37.84 -10.71 3.13
C GLU A 737 38.23 -11.85 2.16
N ASN A 738 38.59 -13.03 2.70
CA ASN A 738 38.93 -14.23 1.94
C ASN A 738 37.73 -15.17 1.69
N GLU A 739 36.57 -14.94 2.31
CA GLU A 739 35.36 -15.74 2.08
C GLU A 739 34.64 -15.29 0.82
N ARG A 740 34.29 -16.27 -0.03
CA ARG A 740 33.68 -16.09 -1.35
C ARG A 740 32.36 -16.85 -1.40
N GLY A 741 31.33 -16.25 -1.98
CA GLY A 741 30.05 -16.91 -2.27
C GLY A 741 29.64 -16.72 -3.73
N LEU A 742 29.05 -17.77 -4.31
CA LEU A 742 28.39 -17.73 -5.62
C LEU A 742 27.04 -18.44 -5.51
N VAL A 743 25.96 -17.67 -5.66
CA VAL A 743 24.58 -18.14 -5.53
C VAL A 743 23.93 -18.17 -6.91
N ILE A 744 23.22 -19.25 -7.22
CA ILE A 744 22.51 -19.44 -8.49
C ILE A 744 21.15 -20.08 -8.19
N TYR A 745 20.06 -19.45 -8.61
CA TYR A 745 18.69 -19.94 -8.41
C TYR A 745 17.82 -19.71 -9.64
N HIS A 746 17.12 -20.74 -10.10
CA HIS A 746 16.16 -20.67 -11.19
C HIS A 746 14.73 -20.56 -10.65
N ASN A 747 14.14 -19.35 -10.59
CA ASN A 747 12.77 -19.17 -10.05
C ASN A 747 11.69 -19.50 -11.10
N LYS A 748 11.69 -20.73 -11.60
CA LYS A 748 10.68 -21.23 -12.54
C LYS A 748 10.46 -22.73 -12.39
N PHE A 749 9.22 -23.17 -12.64
CA PHE A 749 8.93 -24.58 -12.92
C PHE A 749 9.26 -24.92 -14.39
N ALA A 750 10.55 -24.96 -14.72
CA ALA A 750 11.09 -25.30 -16.03
C ALA A 750 12.53 -25.81 -15.90
N ASP A 751 13.09 -26.37 -16.98
CA ASP A 751 14.52 -26.68 -17.08
C ASP A 751 15.23 -25.59 -17.92
N THR A 752 16.43 -25.17 -17.51
CA THR A 752 17.28 -24.23 -18.25
C THR A 752 18.76 -24.57 -18.10
N ARG A 753 19.61 -24.03 -18.98
CA ARG A 753 21.06 -24.24 -18.99
C ARG A 753 21.77 -23.07 -19.67
N GLY A 754 23.02 -22.82 -19.30
CA GLY A 754 23.79 -21.74 -19.89
C GLY A 754 25.14 -21.52 -19.21
N ARG A 755 25.80 -20.39 -19.52
CA ARG A 755 27.02 -19.95 -18.84
C ARG A 755 26.85 -18.57 -18.22
N ILE A 756 27.36 -18.39 -17.01
CA ILE A 756 27.58 -17.08 -16.38
C ILE A 756 29.06 -16.70 -16.51
N LYS A 757 29.36 -15.49 -16.99
CA LYS A 757 30.75 -15.04 -17.23
C LYS A 757 31.03 -13.60 -16.85
N THR A 758 30.18 -12.67 -17.27
CA THR A 758 30.36 -11.23 -17.07
C THR A 758 29.17 -10.69 -16.30
N SER A 759 29.41 -9.77 -15.36
CA SER A 759 28.34 -9.16 -14.56
C SER A 759 27.41 -8.30 -15.42
N ALA A 760 26.22 -8.02 -14.90
CA ALA A 760 25.47 -6.82 -15.29
C ALA A 760 26.30 -5.56 -15.00
N ALA A 761 25.86 -4.41 -15.53
CA ALA A 761 26.49 -3.14 -15.23
C ALA A 761 26.30 -2.75 -13.76
N TYR A 762 27.28 -2.05 -13.21
CA TYR A 762 27.23 -1.40 -11.90
C TYR A 762 27.99 -0.08 -11.94
N LEU A 763 27.59 0.89 -11.12
CA LEU A 763 28.22 2.19 -11.05
C LEU A 763 29.41 2.17 -10.09
N GLU A 764 30.61 2.48 -10.60
CA GLU A 764 31.82 2.63 -9.80
C GLU A 764 32.60 3.86 -10.27
N ASN A 765 32.98 4.74 -9.34
CA ASN A 765 33.66 6.02 -9.63
C ASN A 765 32.93 6.91 -10.67
N GLY A 766 31.60 6.81 -10.74
CA GLY A 766 30.77 7.56 -11.69
C GLY A 766 30.75 7.00 -13.12
N GLN A 767 31.29 5.81 -13.35
CA GLN A 767 31.25 5.11 -14.63
C GLN A 767 30.58 3.74 -14.48
N LEU A 768 29.84 3.31 -15.50
CA LEU A 768 29.28 1.95 -15.55
C LEU A 768 30.38 0.96 -15.92
N GLN A 769 30.58 -0.04 -15.07
CA GLN A 769 31.59 -1.09 -15.25
C GLN A 769 30.94 -2.48 -15.25
N GLN A 770 31.69 -3.48 -15.72
CA GLN A 770 31.35 -4.90 -15.66
C GLN A 770 32.59 -5.70 -15.22
N LYS A 771 32.39 -6.76 -14.43
CA LYS A 771 33.46 -7.61 -13.90
C LYS A 771 33.29 -9.05 -14.38
N SER A 772 34.39 -9.77 -14.64
CA SER A 772 34.29 -11.21 -14.93
C SER A 772 34.07 -11.99 -13.63
N LEU A 773 33.40 -13.14 -13.73
CA LEU A 773 33.20 -14.07 -12.61
C LEU A 773 34.53 -14.49 -11.97
N ALA A 774 35.58 -14.66 -12.80
CA ALA A 774 36.91 -15.02 -12.33
C ALA A 774 37.64 -13.88 -11.58
N ASP A 775 37.33 -12.62 -11.89
CA ASP A 775 37.90 -11.43 -11.23
C ASP A 775 37.10 -11.01 -9.99
N ALA A 776 35.79 -11.24 -9.98
CA ALA A 776 34.95 -11.08 -8.81
C ALA A 776 35.33 -12.07 -7.68
N LEU A 777 35.49 -13.34 -8.05
CA LEU A 777 35.91 -14.41 -7.14
C LEU A 777 37.43 -14.45 -6.89
N GLU A 778 38.23 -13.58 -7.51
CA GLU A 778 39.71 -13.60 -7.43
C GLU A 778 40.29 -15.01 -7.63
N LEU A 779 39.95 -15.63 -8.76
CA LEU A 779 40.49 -16.92 -9.17
C LEU A 779 41.94 -16.76 -9.67
N PRO A 780 42.87 -17.64 -9.24
CA PRO A 780 44.24 -17.70 -9.76
C PRO A 780 44.35 -17.80 -11.29
N ASN A 781 45.54 -17.44 -11.80
CA ASN A 781 45.81 -17.28 -13.23
C ASN A 781 46.82 -18.30 -13.81
N GLY A 782 47.32 -19.23 -13.01
CA GLY A 782 48.23 -20.27 -13.47
C GLY A 782 47.54 -21.32 -14.34
N GLN A 783 48.35 -22.00 -15.15
CA GLN A 783 47.86 -22.83 -16.25
C GLN A 783 47.27 -24.19 -15.78
N ASN A 784 47.62 -24.62 -14.57
CA ASN A 784 47.15 -25.86 -13.93
C ASN A 784 46.38 -25.57 -12.63
N ASP A 785 45.79 -24.38 -12.51
CA ASP A 785 45.11 -23.92 -11.31
C ASP A 785 43.65 -24.36 -11.34
N TYR A 786 43.22 -25.01 -10.26
CA TYR A 786 41.86 -25.48 -10.04
C TYR A 786 41.28 -24.82 -8.79
N VAL A 787 39.96 -24.67 -8.81
CA VAL A 787 39.19 -24.22 -7.66
C VAL A 787 38.21 -25.31 -7.26
N THR A 788 38.18 -25.60 -5.97
CA THR A 788 37.21 -26.49 -5.33
C THR A 788 36.26 -25.67 -4.48
N PHE A 789 34.97 -26.04 -4.46
CA PHE A 789 33.94 -25.32 -3.68
C PHE A 789 32.80 -26.27 -3.32
N ARG A 790 32.10 -25.99 -2.21
CA ARG A 790 30.97 -26.79 -1.71
C ARG A 790 29.65 -26.08 -2.01
N ASP A 791 28.70 -26.78 -2.60
CA ASP A 791 27.32 -26.34 -2.67
C ASP A 791 26.61 -26.67 -1.36
N TYR A 792 26.10 -25.65 -0.67
CA TYR A 792 25.36 -25.83 0.58
C TYR A 792 23.91 -26.30 0.38
N VAL A 793 23.40 -26.33 -0.86
CA VAL A 793 22.07 -26.90 -1.16
C VAL A 793 22.13 -28.42 -1.32
N THR A 794 23.14 -28.94 -2.03
CA THR A 794 23.32 -30.39 -2.25
C THR A 794 24.34 -31.05 -1.30
N ASN A 795 25.11 -30.26 -0.54
CA ASN A 795 26.26 -30.67 0.27
C ASN A 795 27.37 -31.40 -0.54
N LEU A 796 27.43 -31.19 -1.86
CA LEU A 796 28.47 -31.73 -2.73
C LEU A 796 29.62 -30.74 -2.93
N GLU A 797 30.84 -31.24 -2.95
CA GLU A 797 32.04 -30.54 -3.41
C GLU A 797 32.22 -30.72 -4.92
N TYR A 798 32.60 -29.63 -5.58
CA TYR A 798 32.88 -29.56 -7.01
C TYR A 798 34.31 -29.08 -7.22
N ILE A 799 34.94 -29.51 -8.32
CA ILE A 799 36.21 -28.97 -8.84
C ILE A 799 35.99 -28.35 -10.22
N ARG A 800 36.67 -27.25 -10.53
CA ARG A 800 36.68 -26.58 -11.84
C ARG A 800 38.06 -26.00 -12.14
N SER A 801 38.42 -25.87 -13.42
CA SER A 801 39.62 -25.13 -13.82
C SER A 801 39.38 -23.62 -13.68
N CYS A 802 40.29 -22.91 -13.00
CA CYS A 802 40.26 -21.44 -12.91
C CYS A 802 40.35 -20.81 -14.30
N ARG A 803 41.17 -21.40 -15.19
CA ARG A 803 41.32 -20.98 -16.58
C ARG A 803 40.04 -21.13 -17.38
N GLU A 804 39.29 -22.24 -17.23
CA GLU A 804 38.01 -22.41 -17.94
C GLU A 804 36.99 -21.36 -17.49
N ILE A 805 36.85 -21.11 -16.18
CA ILE A 805 35.93 -20.08 -15.66
C ILE A 805 36.32 -18.69 -16.18
N ARG A 806 37.62 -18.40 -16.31
CA ARG A 806 38.13 -17.12 -16.86
C ARG A 806 37.87 -16.98 -18.37
N GLU A 807 38.16 -18.02 -19.16
CA GLU A 807 38.01 -17.98 -20.62
C GLU A 807 36.55 -18.12 -21.07
N GLN A 808 35.73 -18.91 -20.38
CA GLN A 808 34.39 -19.34 -20.82
C GLN A 808 33.26 -19.07 -19.81
N GLY A 809 33.55 -18.65 -18.58
CA GLY A 809 32.56 -18.56 -17.49
C GLY A 809 32.24 -19.93 -16.87
N LEU A 810 31.31 -19.98 -15.91
CA LEU A 810 30.83 -21.24 -15.32
C LEU A 810 29.58 -21.73 -16.04
N TYR A 811 29.58 -22.99 -16.50
CA TYR A 811 28.40 -23.68 -17.04
C TYR A 811 27.52 -24.26 -15.93
N VAL A 812 26.20 -24.15 -16.07
CA VAL A 812 25.21 -24.69 -15.14
C VAL A 812 23.99 -25.27 -15.87
N GLU A 813 23.40 -26.30 -15.27
CA GLU A 813 22.11 -26.89 -15.67
C GLU A 813 21.17 -26.83 -14.46
N LEU A 814 20.03 -26.16 -14.64
CA LEU A 814 19.11 -25.77 -13.59
C LEU A 814 17.71 -26.28 -13.92
N GLY A 815 17.25 -27.29 -13.18
CA GLY A 815 15.87 -27.77 -13.27
C GLY A 815 14.88 -26.84 -12.57
N ALA A 816 13.64 -27.31 -12.44
CA ALA A 816 12.56 -26.57 -11.78
C ALA A 816 12.95 -26.15 -10.35
N TYR A 817 12.88 -24.85 -10.06
CA TYR A 817 13.25 -24.24 -8.78
C TYR A 817 14.65 -24.62 -8.24
N LYS A 818 15.56 -25.08 -9.10
CA LYS A 818 16.88 -25.57 -8.65
C LYS A 818 17.77 -24.41 -8.18
N CYS A 819 18.40 -24.62 -7.03
CA CYS A 819 19.31 -23.67 -6.40
C CYS A 819 20.68 -24.31 -6.14
N HIS A 820 21.73 -23.49 -6.19
CA HIS A 820 23.09 -23.80 -5.78
C HIS A 820 23.64 -22.62 -4.97
N THR A 821 24.31 -22.91 -3.85
CA THR A 821 24.95 -21.92 -2.98
C THR A 821 26.39 -22.33 -2.74
N PHE A 822 27.28 -21.97 -3.67
CA PHE A 822 28.68 -22.35 -3.61
C PHE A 822 29.46 -21.48 -2.63
N LEU A 823 30.17 -22.13 -1.71
CA LEU A 823 30.97 -21.58 -0.61
C LEU A 823 32.27 -22.41 -0.44
N ASP A 824 33.08 -22.06 0.56
CA ASP A 824 34.31 -22.80 0.95
C ASP A 824 35.31 -23.03 -0.19
N PHE A 825 35.44 -21.99 -1.04
CA PHE A 825 36.37 -21.90 -2.16
C PHE A 825 37.82 -22.14 -1.71
N ARG A 826 38.42 -23.22 -2.19
CA ARG A 826 39.81 -23.63 -1.94
C ARG A 826 40.53 -23.86 -3.27
N PHE A 827 41.67 -23.20 -3.45
CA PHE A 827 42.51 -23.33 -4.66
C PHE A 827 43.49 -24.50 -4.51
N VAL A 828 43.68 -25.26 -5.58
CA VAL A 828 44.60 -26.41 -5.66
C VAL A 828 45.24 -26.44 -7.05
N ASP A 829 46.50 -26.84 -7.16
CA ASP A 829 47.26 -26.84 -8.40
C ASP A 829 47.97 -28.17 -8.68
N GLY A 830 48.20 -28.46 -9.97
CA GLY A 830 49.02 -29.60 -10.40
C GLY A 830 48.30 -30.66 -11.24
N GLY A 831 49.09 -31.62 -11.74
CA GLY A 831 48.62 -32.61 -12.72
C GLY A 831 47.59 -33.62 -12.18
N GLU A 832 47.67 -33.95 -10.90
CA GLU A 832 46.72 -34.88 -10.25
C GLU A 832 45.34 -34.24 -10.10
N TRP A 833 45.27 -32.96 -9.69
CA TRP A 833 44.01 -32.21 -9.62
C TRP A 833 43.37 -32.00 -10.99
N ARG A 834 44.17 -31.84 -12.05
CA ARG A 834 43.67 -31.91 -13.44
C ARG A 834 42.99 -33.26 -13.70
N MET A 835 43.63 -34.37 -13.34
CA MET A 835 43.07 -35.72 -13.54
C MET A 835 41.81 -35.96 -12.71
N VAL A 836 41.70 -35.42 -11.49
CA VAL A 836 40.44 -35.44 -10.71
C VAL A 836 39.35 -34.64 -11.41
N ASN A 837 39.65 -33.43 -11.91
CA ASN A 837 38.71 -32.60 -12.65
C ASN A 837 38.24 -33.27 -13.97
N GLU A 838 39.16 -33.89 -14.71
CA GLU A 838 38.88 -34.67 -15.92
C GLU A 838 38.02 -35.92 -15.59
N ALA A 839 38.31 -36.65 -14.52
CA ALA A 839 37.57 -37.83 -14.11
C ALA A 839 36.16 -37.53 -13.57
N LEU A 840 35.96 -36.38 -12.93
CA LEU A 840 34.64 -35.93 -12.46
C LEU A 840 33.81 -35.25 -13.56
N ASN A 841 34.45 -34.69 -14.60
CA ASN A 841 33.79 -34.11 -15.78
C ASN A 841 32.58 -33.19 -15.43
N GLY A 842 32.77 -32.32 -14.45
CA GLY A 842 31.72 -31.39 -13.98
C GLY A 842 30.81 -31.89 -12.85
N ALA A 843 30.79 -33.19 -12.56
CA ALA A 843 30.00 -33.74 -11.45
C ALA A 843 30.44 -33.21 -10.07
N GLY A 844 29.54 -33.31 -9.09
CA GLY A 844 29.83 -33.07 -7.67
C GLY A 844 30.00 -34.39 -6.92
N VAL A 845 30.76 -34.37 -5.82
CA VAL A 845 31.07 -35.53 -4.97
C VAL A 845 31.03 -35.15 -3.49
N GLU A 846 30.86 -36.12 -2.58
CA GLU A 846 30.80 -35.86 -1.13
C GLU A 846 32.09 -35.19 -0.59
N SER A 847 33.25 -35.56 -1.15
CA SER A 847 34.45 -34.73 -1.07
C SER A 847 35.38 -34.88 -2.28
N VAL A 848 35.89 -33.76 -2.76
CA VAL A 848 36.89 -33.70 -3.83
C VAL A 848 38.25 -34.19 -3.31
N GLN A 849 38.57 -33.95 -2.04
CA GLN A 849 39.79 -34.45 -1.39
C GLN A 849 39.80 -35.99 -1.33
N ALA A 850 38.70 -36.60 -0.87
CA ALA A 850 38.57 -38.06 -0.84
C ALA A 850 38.68 -38.69 -2.23
N LYS A 851 38.26 -37.99 -3.30
CA LYS A 851 38.41 -38.47 -4.68
C LYS A 851 39.86 -38.40 -5.18
N TRP A 852 40.63 -37.38 -4.79
CA TRP A 852 42.07 -37.34 -5.02
C TRP A 852 42.77 -38.49 -4.28
N GLU A 853 42.40 -38.74 -3.02
CA GLU A 853 42.93 -39.86 -2.23
C GLU A 853 42.58 -41.24 -2.80
N GLU A 854 41.40 -41.42 -3.40
CA GLU A 854 41.02 -42.65 -4.11
C GLU A 854 41.92 -42.91 -5.33
N MET A 855 42.34 -41.85 -6.03
CA MET A 855 43.09 -41.91 -7.29
C MET A 855 44.62 -41.93 -7.10
N PHE A 856 45.14 -41.24 -6.09
CA PHE A 856 46.57 -41.00 -5.88
C PHE A 856 47.07 -41.38 -4.47
N GLY A 857 46.18 -41.66 -3.53
CA GLY A 857 46.53 -42.05 -2.17
C GLY A 857 47.30 -43.37 -2.11
N VAL A 858 48.40 -43.37 -1.37
CA VAL A 858 49.26 -44.55 -1.21
C VAL A 858 48.53 -45.62 -0.38
N LYS A 859 48.09 -46.70 -1.05
CA LYS A 859 47.63 -47.90 -0.37
C LYS A 859 48.81 -48.61 0.27
N GLU A 860 49.00 -48.44 1.57
CA GLU A 860 49.89 -49.32 2.34
C GLU A 860 49.41 -50.77 2.21
N VAL A 861 50.18 -51.59 1.49
CA VAL A 861 49.94 -53.02 1.39
C VAL A 861 50.38 -53.64 2.71
N VAL A 862 49.44 -53.77 3.65
CA VAL A 862 49.62 -54.57 4.86
C VAL A 862 49.90 -56.01 4.44
N LYS A 863 51.18 -56.37 4.39
CA LYS A 863 51.61 -57.76 4.23
C LYS A 863 51.21 -58.53 5.48
N SER A 864 50.13 -59.29 5.40
CA SER A 864 49.84 -60.34 6.37
C SER A 864 50.89 -61.44 6.23
N GLU A 865 51.95 -61.38 7.04
CA GLU A 865 52.90 -62.48 7.13
C GLU A 865 52.20 -63.74 7.66
N VAL A 866 52.31 -64.83 6.90
CA VAL A 866 51.79 -66.13 7.30
C VAL A 866 52.85 -66.83 8.14
N THR A 867 52.56 -67.01 9.43
CA THR A 867 53.32 -67.90 10.31
C THR A 867 52.42 -69.02 10.81
N GLU A 868 52.68 -70.24 10.32
CA GLU A 868 52.14 -71.47 10.90
C GLU A 868 52.98 -71.85 12.13
N GLU A 869 52.34 -72.23 13.24
CA GLU A 869 52.47 -73.60 13.77
C GLU A 869 51.49 -73.87 14.92
N GLU A 870 51.32 -75.15 15.26
CA GLU A 870 50.27 -75.65 16.15
C GLU A 870 50.66 -75.67 17.64
N SER A 871 49.66 -75.53 18.53
CA SER A 871 49.64 -76.40 19.71
C SER A 871 48.21 -76.68 20.20
N VAL A 872 47.91 -77.96 20.46
CA VAL A 872 46.55 -78.44 20.75
C VAL A 872 46.49 -79.05 22.16
N LYS A 873 45.56 -78.59 23.03
CA LYS A 873 44.70 -79.48 23.86
C LYS A 873 43.68 -78.80 24.82
N ARG A 874 42.50 -79.45 24.85
CA ARG A 874 41.59 -79.70 26.00
C ARG A 874 40.50 -78.67 26.43
N LYS A 875 39.29 -79.00 25.96
CA LYS A 875 38.14 -79.52 26.76
C LYS A 875 37.01 -78.58 27.26
N THR A 876 35.87 -78.82 26.61
CA THR A 876 34.53 -79.18 27.19
C THR A 876 33.47 -78.14 27.60
N LYS A 877 32.30 -78.37 26.96
CA LYS A 877 30.91 -78.37 27.49
C LYS A 877 30.13 -77.06 27.61
N LYS A 878 29.01 -77.02 26.86
CA LYS A 878 27.77 -76.32 27.20
C LYS A 878 27.26 -76.74 28.60
N PRO A 879 26.51 -75.86 29.27
CA PRO A 879 25.23 -76.26 29.85
C PRO A 879 24.05 -75.45 29.22
N ALA A 880 22.82 -75.77 29.63
CA ALA A 880 21.60 -75.17 29.10
C ALA A 880 20.63 -74.70 30.20
N VAL A 881 19.69 -73.83 29.80
CA VAL A 881 18.59 -73.24 30.57
C VAL A 881 17.81 -74.24 31.44
N LYS A 882 17.41 -73.87 32.68
CA LYS A 882 16.00 -73.96 33.21
C LYS A 882 15.77 -73.68 34.73
N LYS A 883 14.77 -72.80 35.00
CA LYS A 883 13.59 -72.94 35.92
C LYS A 883 13.72 -72.75 37.47
N ARG A 884 12.94 -71.81 38.04
CA ARG A 884 11.51 -71.94 38.52
C ARG A 884 11.15 -71.34 39.90
N ALA A 885 9.99 -70.66 39.89
CA ALA A 885 8.91 -70.69 40.89
C ALA A 885 7.62 -71.26 40.21
N VAL A 886 6.49 -71.72 40.79
CA VAL A 886 5.82 -71.53 42.10
C VAL A 886 5.00 -70.21 42.13
N LYS A 887 3.64 -70.18 42.24
CA LYS A 887 2.66 -71.28 42.43
C LYS A 887 1.33 -71.24 41.60
N LYS A 888 0.15 -71.01 42.21
CA LYS A 888 -1.25 -71.29 41.76
C LYS A 888 -2.26 -70.81 42.85
N PRO A 889 -3.62 -70.85 42.68
CA PRO A 889 -4.49 -71.18 41.51
C PRO A 889 -5.37 -69.95 41.09
N ALA A 890 -6.35 -69.94 40.16
CA ALA A 890 -7.44 -70.87 39.79
C ALA A 890 -8.15 -70.35 38.48
N ILE A 891 -9.33 -70.80 37.96
CA ILE A 891 -9.98 -72.12 37.74
C ILE A 891 -11.17 -71.96 36.73
N LYS A 892 -11.34 -72.91 35.76
CA LYS A 892 -12.56 -73.23 34.94
C LYS A 892 -13.18 -72.16 33.99
N LYS A 893 -13.84 -72.49 32.85
CA LYS A 893 -13.84 -73.68 31.94
C LYS A 893 -14.74 -73.45 30.69
N THR A 894 -14.33 -73.93 29.49
CA THR A 894 -15.18 -74.44 28.34
C THR A 894 -16.25 -73.52 27.68
N ALA A 895 -16.64 -73.65 26.39
CA ALA A 895 -16.19 -74.47 25.24
C ALA A 895 -16.80 -73.97 23.89
N GLU A 896 -16.12 -74.31 22.75
CA GLU A 896 -16.62 -74.94 21.49
C GLU A 896 -18.06 -74.70 20.93
N LYS A 897 -18.40 -74.76 19.63
CA LYS A 897 -17.72 -75.15 18.35
C LYS A 897 -18.61 -74.81 17.12
N LYS A 898 -18.02 -74.54 15.93
CA LYS A 898 -18.52 -74.88 14.54
C LYS A 898 -19.91 -74.35 14.06
N ALA A 899 -20.29 -74.34 12.76
CA ALA A 899 -19.58 -74.26 11.46
C ALA A 899 -20.57 -74.00 10.29
N ASP A 900 -20.03 -73.77 9.07
CA ASP A 900 -20.59 -74.06 7.72
C ASP A 900 -21.80 -73.32 7.10
N SER A 901 -21.45 -72.43 6.14
CA SER A 901 -21.95 -72.39 4.75
C SER A 901 -23.39 -71.95 4.39
N LYS A 902 -23.52 -70.90 3.54
CA LYS A 902 -23.98 -70.98 2.11
C LYS A 902 -24.16 -69.59 1.45
N LYS A 903 -24.19 -69.57 0.11
CA LYS A 903 -24.46 -68.44 -0.83
C LYS A 903 -25.64 -68.81 -1.76
N PRO A 904 -26.23 -67.90 -2.58
CA PRO A 904 -26.17 -66.43 -2.58
C PRO A 904 -27.51 -65.88 -2.02
N PRO A 905 -28.54 -65.30 -2.73
CA PRO A 905 -28.72 -64.80 -4.11
C PRO A 905 -28.82 -63.25 -4.21
N GLU A 906 -29.22 -62.70 -5.37
CA GLU A 906 -29.55 -61.28 -5.59
C GLU A 906 -31.07 -61.01 -5.61
N LYS A 907 -31.49 -59.76 -5.30
CA LYS A 907 -32.57 -59.03 -6.03
C LYS A 907 -32.74 -57.54 -5.62
N LYS A 908 -33.17 -56.75 -6.59
CA LYS A 908 -33.70 -55.35 -6.56
C LYS A 908 -34.95 -55.34 -7.50
N PRO A 909 -35.75 -54.25 -7.68
CA PRO A 909 -35.79 -52.91 -7.05
C PRO A 909 -37.22 -52.52 -6.55
N ALA A 910 -37.53 -51.20 -6.52
CA ALA A 910 -38.87 -50.55 -6.48
C ALA A 910 -39.54 -50.35 -5.08
N GLU A 911 -40.35 -49.31 -4.78
CA GLU A 911 -40.77 -48.12 -5.57
C GLU A 911 -41.33 -46.94 -4.70
N LYS A 912 -41.71 -45.83 -5.35
CA LYS A 912 -42.79 -44.85 -4.99
C LYS A 912 -42.63 -43.82 -3.84
N LYS A 913 -41.96 -42.70 -4.21
CA LYS A 913 -42.47 -41.29 -4.32
C LYS A 913 -43.06 -40.51 -3.11
N PRO A 914 -42.89 -39.15 -3.07
CA PRO A 914 -43.36 -38.24 -2.01
C PRO A 914 -44.59 -37.38 -2.37
N ALA A 915 -45.07 -36.58 -1.40
CA ALA A 915 -46.02 -35.47 -1.58
C ALA A 915 -45.55 -34.22 -0.79
N LYS A 916 -45.37 -33.06 -1.43
CA LYS A 916 -46.28 -31.87 -1.47
C LYS A 916 -46.26 -30.98 -0.21
N LYS A 917 -46.30 -29.64 -0.30
CA LYS A 917 -46.03 -28.64 -1.38
C LYS A 917 -46.10 -27.21 -0.77
N LYS A 918 -45.64 -26.19 -1.53
CA LYS A 918 -45.77 -24.72 -1.31
C LYS A 918 -44.81 -24.13 -0.24
N SER A 919 -44.43 -22.85 -0.27
CA SER A 919 -44.20 -21.84 -1.35
C SER A 919 -43.68 -20.53 -0.68
N ALA A 920 -42.84 -19.68 -1.27
CA ALA A 920 -42.40 -19.62 -2.68
C ALA A 920 -40.85 -19.50 -2.81
N SER A 921 -40.15 -18.45 -3.30
CA SER A 921 -40.52 -17.14 -3.85
C SER A 921 -39.68 -16.75 -5.10
N LYS A 922 -39.28 -15.47 -5.25
CA LYS A 922 -38.76 -14.84 -6.47
C LYS A 922 -37.23 -14.62 -6.44
N LYS A 923 -36.51 -15.09 -7.47
CA LYS A 923 -35.40 -14.36 -8.11
C LYS A 923 -35.75 -14.22 -9.60
N SER A 924 -35.45 -13.07 -10.20
CA SER A 924 -35.79 -12.75 -11.60
C SER A 924 -34.57 -12.81 -12.51
N THR A 925 -34.63 -13.64 -13.56
CA THR A 925 -33.60 -13.74 -14.60
C THR A 925 -33.79 -12.71 -15.71
N VAL A 926 -32.74 -12.00 -16.08
CA VAL A 926 -32.69 -11.15 -17.29
C VAL A 926 -31.98 -11.91 -18.41
N LYS A 927 -32.53 -11.83 -19.63
CA LYS A 927 -32.00 -12.50 -20.83
C LYS A 927 -30.86 -11.70 -21.43
N LYS A 928 -29.73 -12.33 -21.77
CA LYS A 928 -28.79 -11.77 -22.77
C LYS A 928 -29.35 -11.98 -24.17
N SER A 929 -29.61 -10.91 -24.90
CA SER A 929 -29.84 -10.92 -26.35
C SER A 929 -28.49 -10.89 -27.09
N THR A 930 -28.33 -11.73 -28.10
CA THR A 930 -27.17 -11.67 -29.00
C THR A 930 -27.47 -10.75 -30.18
N THR A 931 -26.49 -9.93 -30.57
CA THR A 931 -26.58 -9.10 -31.79
C THR A 931 -25.22 -9.06 -32.47
N LYS A 932 -25.22 -9.14 -33.81
CA LYS A 932 -23.99 -9.35 -34.59
C LYS A 932 -23.18 -8.06 -34.73
N ALA A 933 -21.92 -8.08 -34.31
CA ALA A 933 -20.95 -7.05 -34.71
C ALA A 933 -20.61 -7.18 -36.21
N LYS A 934 -20.53 -6.04 -36.92
CA LYS A 934 -19.91 -5.95 -38.25
C LYS A 934 -18.47 -5.48 -38.09
N SER A 935 -17.56 -6.01 -38.92
CA SER A 935 -16.18 -5.53 -38.97
C SER A 935 -16.08 -4.19 -39.69
N ILE A 936 -15.32 -3.25 -39.12
CA ILE A 936 -14.85 -2.02 -39.76
C ILE A 936 -13.32 -1.95 -39.61
N LYS A 937 -12.64 -1.38 -40.60
CA LYS A 937 -11.18 -1.50 -40.79
C LYS A 937 -10.40 -0.52 -39.92
N SER A 938 -9.23 -0.96 -39.46
CA SER A 938 -8.22 -0.14 -38.78
C SER A 938 -7.58 0.90 -39.71
N PRO A 939 -7.34 2.15 -39.26
CA PRO A 939 -6.52 3.13 -39.97
C PRO A 939 -5.01 2.80 -39.87
N ARG A 940 -4.19 3.50 -40.66
CA ARG A 940 -2.74 3.21 -40.85
C ARG A 940 -1.84 4.03 -39.92
N LYS A 941 -0.66 3.50 -39.63
CA LYS A 941 0.50 4.28 -39.13
C LYS A 941 0.85 5.41 -40.11
N PRO A 942 1.19 6.63 -39.65
CA PRO A 942 2.02 7.56 -40.43
C PRO A 942 3.47 7.05 -40.46
N ALA A 943 4.22 7.37 -41.52
CA ALA A 943 5.61 6.98 -41.68
C ALA A 943 6.56 8.15 -41.38
N ALA A 944 7.69 7.86 -40.72
CA ALA A 944 8.74 8.85 -40.52
C ALA A 944 9.44 9.21 -41.83
N LYS A 945 9.72 10.51 -42.03
CA LYS A 945 10.72 11.03 -42.96
C LYS A 945 11.72 11.87 -42.17
N GLY A 946 13.01 11.62 -42.36
CA GLY A 946 14.08 12.40 -41.75
C GLY A 946 14.64 13.49 -42.67
N LYS A 947 15.64 14.20 -42.16
CA LYS A 947 16.43 15.29 -42.79
C LYS A 947 15.67 16.61 -43.03
N LYS A 948 15.86 17.55 -42.11
CA LYS A 948 17.08 18.37 -42.21
C LYS A 948 17.71 18.56 -40.84
#